data_AF-A0A917RUJ3-F1
#
_entry.id   AF-A0A917RUJ3-F1
#
_cell.length_a   1.000
_cell.length_b   1.000
_cell.length_c   1.000
_cell.angle_alpha   90.00
_cell.angle_beta   90.00
_cell.angle_gamma   90.00
#
_symmetry.space_group_name_H-M   'P 1'
#
loop_
_entity.id
_entity.type
_entity.pdbx_description
1 polymer ?
#
loop_
_entity_poly.entity_id
_entity_poly.type
_entity_poly.pdbx_seq_one_letter_code
_entity_poly.pdbx_strand_id
1 'polypeptide(L)'
;MATRDRNAAEAGRPVRRLVIVESPTKARKIAPYLGRDYTVEASVGHIRDLPRGAADVPAKYKGQDWARLGVDVNNDFEPIYVVSPEKKGKVTELKSLLADADELYLATDPDREGEAIAWHLLETLKPKVPVRRMVFHEITEPAIRAAAADTRDLDNDLVDAQETRRILDRLYGYEVSPVLWKKVMPRLSAGRVQSVATRVIVQRERERMAFRSAEYWDIAAKLDAGGETDSANPRVFSARLVDVDGSRVATGRDFGSDGRLKADSRALVLDESRARRLAEALHGTDLVVTSAESKPYTRKPYAPFMTSTLQQEAGRKLRFTSERTMRTAQRLYENGYITYMRTDSTTLSESAINAARSQATQLYGAEFVHPTARQYTRKVKNAQEAHEAIRPAGDTFATPGQLHARLDTDEFRLYELIWQRTVASQMADARGTTLTLRITGTAGTGEQCVFSASGRTITFPGFLKAYVESVDEEAGGQSDDAETRLPQLNEGEGVTAVELNPDGHSTNPPARYTEASLIKTLEELGIGRPSTYSSIIKTILDRGYVYKRGSALVPSWVAFSVTGLLEQYFGRLVDFDFTAAMEDDLDAIAGGRAQRGNWLSSFYFGGDDGAEGSVARSGGLKRMVGERLDDIDARVINSIKLFGDDEGRDVMVRVGRYGPYLERMVTDPDNPDAEPTSQRANLPDDLPPDELTPEVAEKLFSTPQEGRTLGNDPGNGHEIVVKEGRFGPYVTEILPETEEDQAAKKNAKKNAPKPRTGSLLKSMDPATVTLEDALKLLSLPRVVGTDPASGEEITAQNGRYGPYLKKGTDSRSLATEDQIFTVTLDEALKLYAEPKRRGRQAAAAAPLRELGNDSATGKPMVIKDGRFGPYVTDGETNASLRKGDEVESITDARASELLADRRARGPVKKAAKKTAKKAPAKKAAAKKTTTAAKKTTTAKAAAKKTAAKKAPAEKAPAKQSAGRTTSESDD
;
A
#
# COMPACT_ATOMS: atom_id res chain seq x y z
N MET A 1 6.14 -1.72 75.86
CA MET A 1 5.54 -0.39 75.57
C MET A 1 6.43 0.29 74.53
N ALA A 2 6.03 0.66 73.32
CA ALA A 2 4.71 0.90 72.77
C ALA A 2 4.66 0.44 71.30
N THR A 3 3.80 -0.53 71.00
CA THR A 3 3.27 -0.80 69.67
C THR A 3 2.33 0.35 69.30
N ARG A 4 2.81 1.30 68.50
CA ARG A 4 1.94 2.29 67.86
C ARG A 4 1.35 1.66 66.60
N ASP A 5 0.05 1.42 66.65
CA ASP A 5 -0.83 1.11 65.53
C ASP A 5 -0.48 1.92 64.28
N ARG A 6 -0.01 1.22 63.23
CA ARG A 6 -0.01 1.72 61.85
C ARG A 6 -1.30 1.37 61.10
N ASN A 7 -2.24 0.67 61.72
CA ASN A 7 -3.42 0.13 61.04
C ASN A 7 -4.65 1.07 61.02
N ALA A 8 -4.58 2.28 61.56
CA ALA A 8 -5.73 3.20 61.61
C ALA A 8 -5.68 4.35 60.58
N ALA A 9 -4.60 4.49 59.79
CA ALA A 9 -4.41 5.61 58.85
C ALA A 9 -4.54 5.26 57.35
N GLU A 10 -4.76 3.98 56.99
CA GLU A 10 -4.87 3.53 55.59
C GLU A 10 -6.31 3.42 55.07
N ALA A 11 -7.33 3.53 55.92
CA ALA A 11 -8.74 3.49 55.51
C ALA A 11 -9.18 4.84 54.92
N GLY A 12 -8.80 5.12 53.67
CA GLY A 12 -9.30 6.29 52.94
C GLY A 12 -8.38 6.89 51.88
N ARG A 13 -7.18 6.34 51.66
CA ARG A 13 -6.34 6.77 50.53
C ARG A 13 -6.86 6.13 49.23
N PRO A 14 -7.18 6.90 48.18
CA PRO A 14 -7.61 6.34 46.90
C PRO A 14 -6.48 5.49 46.30
N VAL A 15 -6.84 4.27 45.87
CA VAL A 15 -5.93 3.32 45.20
C VAL A 15 -5.47 3.94 43.89
N ARG A 16 -4.17 4.23 43.78
CA ARG A 16 -3.56 4.80 42.58
C ARG A 16 -3.21 3.69 41.60
N ARG A 17 -3.76 3.74 40.39
CA ARG A 17 -3.57 2.70 39.37
C ARG A 17 -2.74 3.23 38.22
N LEU A 18 -1.71 2.51 37.82
CA LEU A 18 -0.96 2.82 36.59
C LEU A 18 -1.53 1.97 35.45
N VAL A 19 -1.93 2.60 34.36
CA VAL A 19 -2.40 1.93 33.13
C VAL A 19 -1.36 2.16 32.05
N ILE A 20 -0.90 1.09 31.40
CA ILE A 20 0.05 1.19 30.29
C ILE A 20 -0.63 0.74 28.99
N VAL A 21 -0.57 1.60 27.98
CA VAL A 21 -1.05 1.35 26.61
C VAL A 21 0.10 1.52 25.61
N GLU A 22 -0.10 1.19 24.33
CA GLU A 22 0.97 1.30 23.32
C GLU A 22 1.19 2.72 22.83
N SER A 23 0.12 3.52 22.68
CA SER A 23 0.17 4.80 21.97
C SER A 23 -0.17 5.98 22.87
N PRO A 24 0.51 7.14 22.71
CA PRO A 24 0.15 8.36 23.43
C PRO A 24 -1.25 8.90 23.09
N THR A 25 -1.81 8.55 21.94
CA THR A 25 -3.19 8.93 21.58
C THR A 25 -4.18 8.12 22.39
N LYS A 26 -3.99 6.80 22.45
CA LYS A 26 -4.77 5.86 23.26
C LYS A 26 -4.74 6.25 24.74
N ALA A 27 -3.56 6.62 25.27
CA ALA A 27 -3.42 7.08 26.66
C ALA A 27 -4.27 8.33 26.95
N ARG A 28 -4.17 9.35 26.10
CA ARG A 28 -4.96 10.60 26.22
C ARG A 28 -6.46 10.37 26.06
N LYS A 29 -6.86 9.35 25.30
CA LYS A 29 -8.27 9.03 25.06
C LYS A 29 -8.89 8.22 26.21
N ILE A 30 -8.13 7.30 26.80
CA ILE A 30 -8.59 6.43 27.90
C ILE A 30 -8.57 7.15 29.25
N ALA A 31 -7.61 8.03 29.51
CA ALA A 31 -7.49 8.70 30.82
C ALA A 31 -8.78 9.41 31.29
N PRO A 32 -9.49 10.18 30.44
CA PRO A 32 -10.77 10.78 30.84
C PRO A 32 -11.87 9.78 31.19
N TYR A 33 -11.88 8.59 30.60
CA TYR A 33 -12.91 7.57 30.85
C TYR A 33 -12.73 6.84 32.19
N LEU A 34 -11.48 6.67 32.62
CA LEU A 34 -11.14 6.01 33.88
C LEU A 34 -11.18 6.96 35.09
N GLY A 35 -10.93 8.26 34.88
CA GLY A 35 -11.02 9.27 35.93
C GLY A 35 -9.72 9.46 36.73
N ARG A 36 -9.82 10.11 37.89
CA ARG A 36 -8.67 10.67 38.63
C ARG A 36 -7.79 9.65 39.36
N ASP A 37 -8.30 8.46 39.61
CA ASP A 37 -7.58 7.40 40.34
C ASP A 37 -6.63 6.59 39.43
N TYR A 38 -6.62 6.89 38.12
CA TYR A 38 -5.80 6.24 37.12
C TYR A 38 -4.78 7.21 36.52
N THR A 39 -3.52 6.78 36.49
CA THR A 39 -2.45 7.40 35.68
C THR A 39 -2.28 6.56 34.43
N VAL A 40 -2.54 7.12 33.24
CA VAL A 40 -2.46 6.38 31.98
C VAL A 40 -1.26 6.83 31.16
N GLU A 41 -0.36 5.91 30.83
CA GLU A 41 0.88 6.17 30.12
C GLU A 41 1.08 5.25 28.92
N ALA A 42 1.95 5.70 27.99
CA ALA A 42 2.24 4.96 26.76
C ALA A 42 3.65 4.35 26.75
N SER A 43 3.76 3.06 26.39
CA SER A 43 5.02 2.36 26.14
C SER A 43 5.69 2.78 24.81
N VAL A 44 4.89 3.32 23.88
CA VAL A 44 5.28 3.66 22.50
C VAL A 44 5.63 2.40 21.70
N GLY A 45 4.79 1.37 21.79
CA GLY A 45 4.97 0.05 21.16
C GLY A 45 5.90 -0.88 21.95
N HIS A 46 6.59 -1.78 21.23
CA HIS A 46 7.56 -2.71 21.82
C HIS A 46 8.69 -1.98 22.54
N ILE A 47 9.01 -2.46 23.75
CA ILE A 47 10.12 -1.94 24.58
C ILE A 47 11.37 -2.81 24.53
N ARG A 48 11.23 -4.08 24.12
CA ARG A 48 12.31 -5.05 23.92
C ARG A 48 12.19 -5.67 22.54
N ASP A 49 13.32 -6.17 22.04
CA ASP A 49 13.41 -6.99 20.84
C ASP A 49 14.68 -7.86 20.94
N LEU A 50 14.84 -8.81 20.03
CA LEU A 50 16.10 -9.52 19.86
C LEU A 50 17.21 -8.54 19.40
N PRO A 51 18.49 -8.80 19.70
CA PRO A 51 19.61 -7.97 19.24
C PRO A 51 19.55 -7.75 17.72
N ARG A 52 19.79 -6.52 17.26
CA ARG A 52 19.87 -6.19 15.82
C ARG A 52 21.29 -6.38 15.28
N GLY A 53 22.28 -6.39 16.17
CA GLY A 53 23.68 -6.64 15.84
C GLY A 53 24.53 -6.85 17.08
N ALA A 54 25.83 -7.05 16.87
CA ALA A 54 26.78 -7.36 17.96
C ALA A 54 26.84 -6.29 19.06
N ALA A 55 26.53 -5.02 18.74
CA ALA A 55 26.52 -3.92 19.70
C ALA A 55 25.39 -4.03 20.73
N ASP A 56 24.27 -4.67 20.35
CA ASP A 56 23.09 -4.80 21.21
C ASP A 56 23.23 -5.99 22.18
N VAL A 57 24.18 -6.90 21.94
CA VAL A 57 24.37 -8.11 22.77
C VAL A 57 24.85 -7.73 24.17
N PRO A 58 24.13 -8.14 25.24
CA PRO A 58 24.53 -7.87 26.61
C PRO A 58 25.88 -8.50 26.96
N ALA A 59 26.65 -7.85 27.84
CA ALA A 59 28.00 -8.30 28.21
C ALA A 59 28.06 -9.76 28.69
N LYS A 60 27.04 -10.22 29.42
CA LYS A 60 26.95 -11.61 29.92
C LYS A 60 26.84 -12.69 28.82
N TYR A 61 26.40 -12.29 27.61
CA TYR A 61 26.26 -13.19 26.47
C TYR A 61 27.34 -12.93 25.39
N LYS A 62 28.21 -11.92 25.58
CA LYS A 62 29.30 -11.66 24.63
C LYS A 62 30.28 -12.84 24.63
N GLY A 63 30.64 -13.32 23.45
CA GLY A 63 31.51 -14.49 23.27
C GLY A 63 30.77 -15.81 23.11
N GLN A 64 29.44 -15.84 23.31
CA GLN A 64 28.62 -16.98 22.92
C GLN A 64 28.34 -16.93 21.41
N ASP A 65 28.54 -18.04 20.70
CA ASP A 65 28.42 -18.10 19.24
C ASP A 65 27.00 -17.77 18.76
N TRP A 66 25.99 -18.13 19.55
CA TRP A 66 24.57 -17.91 19.27
C TRP A 66 24.08 -16.50 19.67
N ALA A 67 24.86 -15.74 20.45
CA ALA A 67 24.37 -14.46 20.99
C ALA A 67 24.10 -13.39 19.90
N ARG A 68 24.78 -13.50 18.76
CA ARG A 68 24.49 -12.64 17.59
C ARG A 68 23.18 -13.02 16.90
N LEU A 69 22.83 -14.31 16.87
CA LEU A 69 21.50 -14.77 16.44
C LEU A 69 20.44 -14.32 17.45
N GLY A 70 20.82 -14.22 18.72
CA GLY A 70 19.95 -13.79 19.81
C GLY A 70 18.96 -14.86 20.28
N VAL A 71 19.17 -16.10 19.85
CA VAL A 71 18.35 -17.27 20.20
C VAL A 71 19.32 -18.43 20.47
N ASP A 72 19.24 -19.03 21.65
CA ASP A 72 20.00 -20.24 21.97
C ASP A 72 19.26 -21.48 21.49
N VAL A 73 19.54 -21.90 20.26
CA VAL A 73 18.88 -23.05 19.63
C VAL A 73 19.14 -24.37 20.36
N ASN A 74 20.16 -24.45 21.23
CA ASN A 74 20.48 -25.68 21.96
C ASN A 74 19.85 -25.71 23.36
N ASN A 75 19.24 -24.62 23.80
CA ASN A 75 18.60 -24.49 25.11
C ASN A 75 17.15 -24.02 24.97
N ASP A 76 16.29 -24.88 24.39
CA ASP A 76 14.86 -24.63 24.14
C ASP A 76 14.55 -23.29 23.44
N PHE A 77 15.43 -22.90 22.51
CA PHE A 77 15.31 -21.66 21.74
C PHE A 77 15.17 -20.42 22.64
N GLU A 78 15.88 -20.37 23.77
CA GLU A 78 15.82 -19.25 24.71
C GLU A 78 16.24 -17.93 24.00
N PRO A 79 15.37 -16.91 23.93
CA PRO A 79 15.68 -15.65 23.28
C PRO A 79 16.41 -14.67 24.22
N ILE A 80 17.35 -13.90 23.66
CA ILE A 80 17.88 -12.72 24.33
C ILE A 80 16.98 -11.53 23.97
N TYR A 81 16.21 -11.05 24.93
CA TYR A 81 15.51 -9.78 24.78
C TYR A 81 16.30 -8.60 25.37
N VAL A 82 16.52 -7.58 24.56
CA VAL A 82 17.21 -6.35 24.96
C VAL A 82 16.29 -5.15 24.84
N VAL A 83 16.36 -4.25 25.83
CA VAL A 83 15.65 -2.96 25.75
C VAL A 83 16.30 -2.12 24.67
N SER A 84 15.53 -1.73 23.66
CA SER A 84 16.06 -0.93 22.55
C SER A 84 16.61 0.40 23.09
N PRO A 85 17.76 0.90 22.58
CA PRO A 85 18.39 2.12 23.08
C PRO A 85 17.42 3.32 23.19
N GLU A 86 16.56 3.47 22.20
CA GLU A 86 15.52 4.51 22.10
C GLU A 86 14.40 4.37 23.15
N LYS A 87 14.23 3.20 23.78
CA LYS A 87 13.19 2.91 24.77
C LYS A 87 13.67 2.98 26.21
N LYS A 88 14.99 3.02 26.46
CA LYS A 88 15.56 3.06 27.82
C LYS A 88 14.99 4.19 28.68
N GLY A 89 14.88 5.39 28.12
CA GLY A 89 14.31 6.54 28.83
C GLY A 89 12.85 6.30 29.26
N LYS A 90 12.03 5.73 28.37
CA LYS A 90 10.63 5.42 28.66
C LYS A 90 10.49 4.30 29.70
N VAL A 91 11.34 3.27 29.64
CA VAL A 91 11.35 2.21 30.67
C VAL A 91 11.67 2.79 32.06
N THR A 92 12.64 3.70 32.16
CA THR A 92 12.96 4.38 33.43
C THR A 92 11.78 5.18 33.96
N GLU A 93 11.08 5.92 33.09
CA GLU A 93 9.88 6.68 33.42
C GLU A 93 8.75 5.77 33.94
N LEU A 94 8.44 4.68 33.23
CA LEU A 94 7.42 3.71 33.65
C LEU A 94 7.75 3.05 34.99
N LYS A 95 9.03 2.73 35.25
CA LYS A 95 9.48 2.22 36.56
C LYS A 95 9.28 3.23 37.68
N SER A 96 9.51 4.51 37.42
CA SER A 96 9.28 5.57 38.39
C SER A 96 7.80 5.69 38.74
N LEU A 97 6.91 5.67 37.75
CA LEU A 97 5.46 5.76 37.98
C LEU A 97 4.91 4.53 38.68
N LEU A 98 5.42 3.35 38.34
CA LEU A 98 5.03 2.09 38.98
C LEU A 98 5.40 2.04 40.46
N ALA A 99 6.47 2.74 40.87
CA ALA A 99 6.86 2.81 42.28
C ALA A 99 5.85 3.57 43.15
N ASP A 100 5.04 4.46 42.55
CA ASP A 100 4.02 5.26 43.22
C ASP A 100 2.59 4.70 43.07
N ALA A 101 2.43 3.61 42.32
CA ALA A 101 1.16 2.96 42.03
C ALA A 101 0.89 1.78 42.99
N ASP A 102 -0.39 1.54 43.28
CA ASP A 102 -0.88 0.44 44.11
C ASP A 102 -1.30 -0.77 43.25
N GLU A 103 -1.65 -0.57 41.97
CA GLU A 103 -1.92 -1.63 40.97
C GLU A 103 -1.39 -1.22 39.58
N LEU A 104 -1.04 -2.21 38.76
CA LEU A 104 -0.66 -2.06 37.36
C LEU A 104 -1.69 -2.69 36.42
N TYR A 105 -2.18 -1.92 35.46
CA TYR A 105 -3.08 -2.36 34.41
C TYR A 105 -2.34 -2.35 33.06
N LEU A 106 -2.33 -3.49 32.37
CA LEU A 106 -1.78 -3.64 31.03
C LEU A 106 -2.95 -3.60 30.03
N ALA A 107 -3.04 -2.50 29.28
CA ALA A 107 -4.17 -2.18 28.40
C ALA A 107 -3.73 -2.16 26.91
N THR A 108 -2.90 -3.13 26.55
CA THR A 108 -2.45 -3.35 25.17
C THR A 108 -3.58 -3.89 24.29
N ASP A 109 -3.40 -3.82 22.98
CA ASP A 109 -4.30 -4.32 21.97
C ASP A 109 -4.55 -5.83 22.16
N PRO A 110 -5.70 -6.34 21.70
CA PRO A 110 -6.14 -7.70 21.98
C PRO A 110 -5.67 -8.71 20.92
N ASP A 111 -4.45 -8.56 20.43
CA ASP A 111 -3.79 -9.50 19.50
C ASP A 111 -2.53 -10.08 20.16
N ARG A 112 -1.94 -11.13 19.58
CA ARG A 112 -0.69 -11.72 20.10
C ARG A 112 0.47 -10.72 20.21
N GLU A 113 0.50 -9.69 19.36
CA GLU A 113 1.50 -8.62 19.45
C GLU A 113 1.30 -7.76 20.70
N GLY A 114 0.06 -7.34 20.99
CA GLY A 114 -0.29 -6.63 22.21
C GLY A 114 -0.07 -7.47 23.47
N GLU A 115 -0.34 -8.76 23.43
CA GLU A 115 -0.08 -9.68 24.54
C GLU A 115 1.43 -9.83 24.80
N ALA A 116 2.26 -9.96 23.76
CA ALA A 116 3.72 -9.97 23.88
C ALA A 116 4.28 -8.64 24.41
N ILE A 117 3.69 -7.49 24.04
CA ILE A 117 4.08 -6.19 24.63
C ILE A 117 3.75 -6.16 26.12
N ALA A 118 2.58 -6.63 26.53
CA ALA A 118 2.19 -6.74 27.94
C ALA A 118 3.17 -7.64 28.71
N TRP A 119 3.51 -8.81 28.16
CA TRP A 119 4.52 -9.70 28.73
C TRP A 119 5.90 -9.04 28.85
N HIS A 120 6.36 -8.36 27.80
CA HIS A 120 7.63 -7.63 27.84
C HIS A 120 7.65 -6.52 28.89
N LEU A 121 6.52 -5.82 29.10
CA LEU A 121 6.37 -4.83 30.18
C LEU A 121 6.48 -5.50 31.54
N LEU A 122 5.78 -6.61 31.76
CA LEU A 122 5.84 -7.37 33.00
C LEU A 122 7.28 -7.78 33.35
N GLU A 123 7.97 -8.41 32.41
CA GLU A 123 9.35 -8.89 32.56
C GLU A 123 10.38 -7.76 32.77
N THR A 124 10.16 -6.61 32.13
CA THR A 124 11.10 -5.48 32.19
C THR A 124 10.89 -4.63 33.45
N LEU A 125 9.63 -4.41 33.83
CA LEU A 125 9.25 -3.57 34.96
C LEU A 125 9.36 -4.31 36.29
N LYS A 126 9.11 -5.63 36.30
CA LYS A 126 9.12 -6.49 37.49
C LYS A 126 8.26 -5.90 38.62
N PRO A 127 6.96 -5.68 38.38
CA PRO A 127 6.05 -5.08 39.36
C PRO A 127 6.02 -5.89 40.65
N LYS A 128 5.94 -5.17 41.78
CA LYS A 128 5.71 -5.75 43.13
C LYS A 128 4.28 -5.52 43.62
N VAL A 129 3.42 -5.06 42.71
CA VAL A 129 2.00 -4.72 42.92
C VAL A 129 1.15 -5.63 42.05
N PRO A 130 -0.15 -5.81 42.36
CA PRO A 130 -1.05 -6.59 41.52
C PRO A 130 -1.05 -6.09 40.08
N VAL A 131 -1.02 -7.03 39.13
CA VAL A 131 -1.05 -6.76 37.69
C VAL A 131 -2.37 -7.28 37.12
N ARG A 132 -3.02 -6.50 36.27
CA ARG A 132 -4.29 -6.85 35.64
C ARG A 132 -4.23 -6.60 34.14
N ARG A 133 -4.73 -7.53 33.31
CA ARG A 133 -4.79 -7.37 31.85
C ARG A 133 -6.18 -6.86 31.44
N MET A 134 -6.24 -5.64 30.89
CA MET A 134 -7.47 -5.03 30.33
C MET A 134 -7.57 -5.29 28.84
N VAL A 135 -8.66 -5.89 28.38
CA VAL A 135 -8.90 -6.16 26.96
C VAL A 135 -10.15 -5.43 26.48
N PHE A 136 -10.07 -4.79 25.31
CA PHE A 136 -11.19 -4.11 24.67
C PHE A 136 -10.99 -4.04 23.16
N HIS A 137 -12.10 -4.01 22.41
CA HIS A 137 -12.10 -3.97 20.94
C HIS A 137 -12.59 -2.64 20.36
N GLU A 138 -12.97 -1.70 21.22
CA GLU A 138 -13.27 -0.31 20.89
C GLU A 138 -12.96 0.62 22.06
N ILE A 139 -12.72 1.90 21.78
CA ILE A 139 -12.33 2.89 22.78
C ILE A 139 -13.50 3.84 23.05
N THR A 140 -14.50 3.33 23.76
CA THR A 140 -15.67 4.08 24.26
C THR A 140 -15.68 4.09 25.78
N GLU A 141 -16.38 5.04 26.39
CA GLU A 141 -16.46 5.09 27.86
C GLU A 141 -17.05 3.79 28.46
N PRO A 142 -18.16 3.23 27.95
CA PRO A 142 -18.70 1.97 28.46
C PRO A 142 -17.72 0.80 28.33
N ALA A 143 -17.09 0.63 27.15
CA ALA A 143 -16.16 -0.47 26.90
C ALA A 143 -14.93 -0.40 27.80
N ILE A 144 -14.36 0.79 28.00
CA ILE A 144 -13.17 0.98 28.83
C ILE A 144 -13.48 0.77 30.32
N ARG A 145 -14.66 1.22 30.79
CA ARG A 145 -15.09 0.96 32.17
C ARG A 145 -15.35 -0.53 32.42
N ALA A 146 -16.00 -1.21 31.46
CA ALA A 146 -16.21 -2.66 31.52
C ALA A 146 -14.87 -3.40 31.56
N ALA A 147 -13.94 -3.10 30.66
CA ALA A 147 -12.61 -3.73 30.60
C ALA A 147 -11.73 -3.46 31.84
N ALA A 148 -11.98 -2.36 32.56
CA ALA A 148 -11.28 -2.05 33.82
C ALA A 148 -11.85 -2.82 35.01
N ALA A 149 -13.15 -3.15 34.96
CA ALA A 149 -13.86 -3.90 35.99
C ALA A 149 -13.68 -5.42 35.80
N ASP A 150 -13.68 -5.89 34.56
CA ASP A 150 -13.55 -7.29 34.18
C ASP A 150 -12.21 -7.52 33.47
N THR A 151 -11.18 -7.76 34.26
CA THR A 151 -9.81 -8.00 33.79
C THR A 151 -9.52 -9.49 33.73
N ARG A 152 -8.72 -9.91 32.75
CA ARG A 152 -8.22 -11.30 32.66
C ARG A 152 -6.77 -11.42 33.13
N ASP A 153 -6.29 -12.66 33.19
CA ASP A 153 -4.86 -12.95 33.30
C ASP A 153 -4.16 -12.79 31.95
N LEU A 154 -2.83 -12.68 31.99
CA LEU A 154 -2.01 -12.68 30.77
C LEU A 154 -2.07 -14.06 30.12
N ASP A 155 -2.30 -14.06 28.81
CA ASP A 155 -2.42 -15.28 28.02
C ASP A 155 -1.04 -15.71 27.49
N ASN A 156 -0.43 -16.69 28.15
CA ASN A 156 0.91 -17.15 27.78
C ASN A 156 0.96 -17.90 26.44
N ASP A 157 -0.15 -18.51 26.01
CA ASP A 157 -0.22 -19.20 24.72
C ASP A 157 -0.12 -18.19 23.56
N LEU A 158 -0.76 -17.03 23.69
CA LEU A 158 -0.61 -15.91 22.75
C LEU A 158 0.81 -15.35 22.74
N VAL A 159 1.44 -15.22 23.91
CA VAL A 159 2.84 -14.78 24.03
C VAL A 159 3.77 -15.77 23.32
N ASP A 160 3.61 -17.07 23.60
CA ASP A 160 4.39 -18.14 23.00
C ASP A 160 4.22 -18.18 21.48
N ALA A 161 3.01 -17.97 20.96
CA ALA A 161 2.77 -17.90 19.52
C ALA A 161 3.49 -16.71 18.86
N GLN A 162 3.49 -15.55 19.52
CA GLN A 162 4.20 -14.37 19.03
C GLN A 162 5.71 -14.59 19.06
N GLU A 163 6.23 -15.14 20.16
CA GLU A 163 7.65 -15.43 20.32
C GLU A 163 8.12 -16.50 19.34
N THR A 164 7.33 -17.56 19.15
CA THR A 164 7.57 -18.61 18.13
C THR A 164 7.72 -17.97 16.75
N ARG A 165 6.78 -17.11 16.35
CA ARG A 165 6.85 -16.38 15.08
C ARG A 165 8.12 -15.53 14.99
N ARG A 166 8.46 -14.82 16.06
CA ARG A 166 9.60 -13.91 16.11
C ARG A 166 10.94 -14.66 15.99
N ILE A 167 11.05 -15.83 16.62
CA ILE A 167 12.22 -16.73 16.55
C ILE A 167 12.28 -17.39 15.17
N LEU A 168 11.18 -17.94 14.67
CA LEU A 168 11.06 -18.50 13.33
C LEU A 168 11.58 -17.53 12.26
N ASP A 169 11.08 -16.30 12.25
CA ASP A 169 11.50 -15.29 11.27
C ASP A 169 12.98 -14.91 11.44
N ARG A 170 13.51 -14.98 12.68
CA ARG A 170 14.93 -14.77 12.98
C ARG A 170 15.79 -15.90 12.42
N LEU A 171 15.42 -17.16 12.66
CA LEU A 171 16.12 -18.35 12.15
C LEU A 171 16.10 -18.36 10.62
N TYR A 172 14.92 -18.21 10.01
CA TYR A 172 14.77 -18.14 8.56
C TYR A 172 15.65 -17.04 7.96
N GLY A 173 15.61 -15.84 8.53
CA GLY A 173 16.39 -14.70 8.05
C GLY A 173 17.90 -14.93 8.15
N TYR A 174 18.38 -15.51 9.24
CA TYR A 174 19.81 -15.75 9.48
C TYR A 174 20.38 -16.91 8.67
N GLU A 175 19.59 -17.96 8.42
CA GLU A 175 20.04 -19.11 7.63
C GLU A 175 19.96 -18.79 6.12
N VAL A 176 18.84 -18.23 5.66
CA VAL A 176 18.59 -18.11 4.21
C VAL A 176 19.20 -16.85 3.59
N SER A 177 19.26 -15.72 4.31
CA SER A 177 19.81 -14.48 3.72
C SER A 177 21.29 -14.58 3.29
N PRO A 178 22.19 -15.25 4.04
CA PRO A 178 23.56 -15.48 3.59
C PRO A 178 23.66 -16.29 2.29
N VAL A 179 22.73 -17.21 2.04
CA VAL A 179 22.64 -17.93 0.74
C VAL A 179 22.37 -16.93 -0.38
N LEU A 180 21.39 -16.05 -0.20
CA LEU A 180 21.08 -14.99 -1.19
C LEU A 180 22.27 -14.05 -1.41
N TRP A 181 23.04 -13.73 -0.38
CA TRP A 181 24.23 -12.86 -0.52
C TRP A 181 25.33 -13.50 -1.35
N LYS A 182 25.56 -14.80 -1.13
CA LYS A 182 26.61 -15.56 -1.83
C LYS A 182 26.20 -15.90 -3.26
N LYS A 183 24.92 -16.19 -3.50
CA LYS A 183 24.44 -16.76 -4.77
C LYS A 183 23.67 -15.79 -5.66
N VAL A 184 23.22 -14.64 -5.15
CA VAL A 184 22.48 -13.62 -5.93
C VAL A 184 23.14 -12.25 -5.78
N MET A 185 22.95 -11.58 -4.63
CA MET A 185 23.49 -10.25 -4.41
C MET A 185 23.61 -9.92 -2.90
N PRO A 186 24.66 -9.21 -2.46
CA PRO A 186 24.80 -8.77 -1.07
C PRO A 186 23.62 -7.90 -0.61
N ARG A 187 23.33 -7.94 0.70
CA ARG A 187 22.26 -7.14 1.37
C ARG A 187 20.83 -7.47 0.96
N LEU A 188 20.61 -8.50 0.14
CA LEU A 188 19.30 -9.12 0.00
C LEU A 188 18.85 -9.71 1.33
N SER A 189 17.57 -9.98 1.47
CA SER A 189 17.10 -10.52 2.74
C SER A 189 15.94 -11.46 2.49
N ALA A 190 16.08 -12.64 3.05
CA ALA A 190 15.10 -13.69 2.95
C ALA A 190 14.09 -13.54 4.08
N GLY A 191 12.86 -13.98 3.83
CA GLY A 191 11.82 -13.96 4.82
C GLY A 191 10.69 -14.81 4.31
N ARG A 192 10.18 -15.69 5.17
CA ARG A 192 9.20 -16.70 4.83
C ARG A 192 8.02 -16.16 4.04
N VAL A 193 7.28 -15.21 4.62
CA VAL A 193 6.05 -14.68 4.00
C VAL A 193 6.33 -13.75 2.83
N GLN A 194 7.40 -12.93 2.91
CA GLN A 194 7.76 -12.02 1.83
C GLN A 194 8.26 -12.76 0.56
N SER A 195 8.97 -13.88 0.72
CA SER A 195 9.47 -14.68 -0.39
C SER A 195 8.31 -15.35 -1.14
N VAL A 196 7.30 -15.81 -0.42
CA VAL A 196 6.07 -16.36 -1.00
C VAL A 196 5.25 -15.28 -1.73
N ALA A 197 5.05 -14.11 -1.11
CA ALA A 197 4.36 -13.00 -1.79
C ALA A 197 5.09 -12.54 -3.06
N THR A 198 6.44 -12.54 -3.03
CA THR A 198 7.26 -12.27 -4.21
C THR A 198 7.08 -13.35 -5.28
N ARG A 199 7.04 -14.63 -4.88
CA ARG A 199 6.79 -15.77 -5.79
C ARG A 199 5.44 -15.67 -6.48
N VAL A 200 4.36 -15.30 -5.76
CA VAL A 200 3.03 -15.10 -6.35
C VAL A 200 3.06 -14.08 -7.49
N ILE A 201 3.80 -12.97 -7.30
CA ILE A 201 3.94 -11.93 -8.32
C ILE A 201 4.82 -12.41 -9.50
N VAL A 202 5.94 -13.08 -9.21
CA VAL A 202 6.82 -13.65 -10.25
C VAL A 202 6.09 -14.70 -11.08
N GLN A 203 5.25 -15.54 -10.46
CA GLN A 203 4.47 -16.54 -11.17
C GLN A 203 3.44 -15.92 -12.12
N ARG A 204 2.72 -14.88 -11.67
CA ARG A 204 1.84 -14.09 -12.56
C ARG A 204 2.62 -13.47 -13.72
N GLU A 205 3.81 -12.95 -13.48
CA GLU A 205 4.61 -12.36 -14.56
C GLU A 205 5.12 -13.42 -15.54
N ARG A 206 5.51 -14.62 -15.07
CA ARG A 206 5.83 -15.77 -15.95
C ARG A 206 4.63 -16.20 -16.80
N GLU A 207 3.42 -16.21 -16.23
CA GLU A 207 2.18 -16.48 -16.98
C GLU A 207 1.99 -15.47 -18.11
N ARG A 208 2.27 -14.19 -17.86
CA ARG A 208 2.20 -13.12 -18.87
C ARG A 208 3.28 -13.24 -19.93
N MET A 209 4.53 -13.54 -19.56
CA MET A 209 5.64 -13.73 -20.50
C MET A 209 5.41 -14.93 -21.44
N ALA A 210 4.82 -16.01 -20.91
CA ALA A 210 4.49 -17.21 -21.67
C ALA A 210 3.19 -17.06 -22.49
N PHE A 211 2.35 -16.07 -22.18
CA PHE A 211 1.08 -15.86 -22.84
C PHE A 211 1.27 -15.60 -24.34
N ARG A 212 0.40 -16.18 -25.15
CA ARG A 212 0.30 -15.89 -26.58
C ARG A 212 -1.14 -15.47 -26.87
N SER A 213 -1.28 -14.33 -27.53
CA SER A 213 -2.60 -13.80 -27.85
C SER A 213 -3.20 -14.53 -29.05
N ALA A 214 -4.50 -14.81 -28.97
CA ALA A 214 -5.32 -15.25 -30.08
C ALA A 214 -6.19 -14.09 -30.58
N GLU A 215 -6.31 -13.97 -31.90
CA GLU A 215 -7.27 -13.09 -32.54
C GLU A 215 -8.59 -13.83 -32.78
N TYR A 216 -9.70 -13.15 -32.54
CA TYR A 216 -11.04 -13.65 -32.81
C TYR A 216 -11.97 -12.50 -33.13
N TRP A 217 -12.95 -12.76 -33.98
CA TRP A 217 -13.91 -11.75 -34.42
C TRP A 217 -15.32 -12.12 -34.00
N ASP A 218 -16.15 -11.10 -33.82
CA ASP A 218 -17.61 -11.21 -33.80
C ASP A 218 -18.21 -10.07 -34.62
N ILE A 219 -19.54 -9.89 -34.54
CA ILE A 219 -20.23 -8.75 -35.13
C ILE A 219 -21.00 -8.06 -34.02
N ALA A 220 -20.68 -6.80 -33.76
CA ALA A 220 -21.47 -5.92 -32.91
C ALA A 220 -22.60 -5.30 -33.75
N ALA A 221 -23.83 -5.56 -33.36
CA ALA A 221 -25.02 -5.04 -34.02
C ALA A 221 -25.68 -3.94 -33.17
N LYS A 222 -26.11 -2.85 -33.81
CA LYS A 222 -27.14 -1.95 -33.24
C LYS A 222 -28.47 -2.30 -33.89
N LEU A 223 -29.41 -2.75 -33.08
CA LEU A 223 -30.72 -3.21 -33.50
C LEU A 223 -31.78 -2.17 -33.10
N ASP A 224 -32.71 -1.91 -34.01
CA ASP A 224 -33.89 -1.07 -33.79
C ASP A 224 -35.12 -1.97 -33.67
N ALA A 225 -35.79 -1.90 -32.52
CA ALA A 225 -37.02 -2.63 -32.24
C ALA A 225 -38.29 -1.96 -32.79
N GLY A 226 -38.18 -0.75 -33.35
CA GLY A 226 -39.33 0.08 -33.67
C GLY A 226 -40.03 0.67 -32.45
N GLY A 227 -41.08 1.46 -32.69
CA GLY A 227 -41.89 2.11 -31.63
C GLY A 227 -41.35 3.45 -31.12
N GLU A 228 -42.06 4.04 -30.13
CA GLU A 228 -41.63 5.26 -29.45
C GLU A 228 -40.58 4.94 -28.38
N THR A 229 -39.50 5.73 -28.34
CA THR A 229 -38.46 5.60 -27.33
C THR A 229 -38.93 6.17 -25.99
N ASP A 230 -38.86 5.38 -24.92
CA ASP A 230 -38.86 5.88 -23.54
C ASP A 230 -37.59 5.39 -22.81
N SER A 231 -37.19 6.14 -21.79
CA SER A 231 -36.14 5.82 -20.82
C SER A 231 -36.24 4.42 -20.20
N ALA A 232 -37.43 3.82 -20.15
CA ALA A 232 -37.66 2.45 -19.69
C ALA A 232 -37.58 1.39 -20.80
N ASN A 233 -37.74 1.81 -22.07
CA ASN A 233 -37.83 0.92 -23.24
C ASN A 233 -37.01 1.51 -24.40
N PRO A 234 -35.69 1.29 -24.43
CA PRO A 234 -34.84 1.89 -25.45
C PRO A 234 -35.15 1.28 -26.82
N ARG A 235 -35.56 2.12 -27.77
CA ARG A 235 -35.83 1.71 -29.16
C ARG A 235 -34.63 1.02 -29.82
N VAL A 236 -33.44 1.56 -29.61
CA VAL A 236 -32.19 1.03 -30.15
C VAL A 236 -31.38 0.36 -29.05
N PHE A 237 -30.87 -0.84 -29.32
CA PHE A 237 -30.07 -1.62 -28.37
C PHE A 237 -28.94 -2.37 -29.07
N SER A 238 -27.92 -2.74 -28.31
CA SER A 238 -26.76 -3.47 -28.84
C SER A 238 -26.91 -4.98 -28.65
N ALA A 239 -26.51 -5.74 -29.65
CA ALA A 239 -26.39 -7.19 -29.60
C ALA A 239 -25.05 -7.62 -30.20
N ARG A 240 -24.58 -8.83 -29.86
CA ARG A 240 -23.36 -9.41 -30.46
C ARG A 240 -23.68 -10.75 -31.10
N LEU A 241 -23.03 -11.05 -32.22
CA LEU A 241 -23.10 -12.38 -32.86
C LEU A 241 -22.50 -13.43 -31.91
N VAL A 242 -23.24 -14.51 -31.68
CA VAL A 242 -22.83 -15.56 -30.74
C VAL A 242 -22.93 -16.97 -31.33
N ASP A 243 -23.56 -17.15 -32.48
CA ASP A 243 -23.68 -18.43 -33.17
C ASP A 243 -23.80 -18.24 -34.68
N VAL A 244 -23.21 -19.16 -35.44
CA VAL A 244 -23.36 -19.28 -36.90
C VAL A 244 -23.59 -20.76 -37.24
N ASP A 245 -24.71 -21.07 -37.90
CA ASP A 245 -25.12 -22.43 -38.30
C ASP A 245 -25.09 -23.47 -37.16
N GLY A 246 -25.53 -23.08 -35.96
CA GLY A 246 -25.53 -23.93 -34.77
C GLY A 246 -24.16 -24.08 -34.11
N SER A 247 -23.14 -23.37 -34.60
CA SER A 247 -21.80 -23.33 -34.01
C SER A 247 -21.59 -22.03 -33.25
N ARG A 248 -21.41 -22.13 -31.94
CA ARG A 248 -21.14 -20.97 -31.08
C ARG A 248 -19.88 -20.24 -31.52
N VAL A 249 -19.95 -18.92 -31.70
CA VAL A 249 -18.78 -18.07 -31.99
C VAL A 249 -17.82 -18.05 -30.80
N ALA A 250 -16.52 -18.19 -31.10
CA ALA A 250 -15.45 -18.18 -30.10
C ALA A 250 -15.31 -16.81 -29.46
N THR A 251 -15.05 -16.81 -28.15
CA THR A 251 -14.75 -15.63 -27.34
C THR A 251 -13.41 -15.83 -26.64
N GLY A 252 -12.87 -14.79 -26.00
CA GLY A 252 -11.58 -14.90 -25.31
C GLY A 252 -11.46 -16.03 -24.27
N ARG A 253 -12.59 -16.52 -23.72
CA ARG A 253 -12.61 -17.65 -22.75
C ARG A 253 -12.32 -19.01 -23.39
N ASP A 254 -12.44 -19.10 -24.71
CA ASP A 254 -12.30 -20.34 -25.48
C ASP A 254 -10.85 -20.67 -25.83
N PHE A 255 -9.94 -19.72 -25.60
CA PHE A 255 -8.52 -19.85 -25.86
C PHE A 255 -7.75 -20.18 -24.58
N GLY A 256 -6.74 -21.04 -24.71
CA GLY A 256 -5.73 -21.29 -23.69
C GLY A 256 -4.72 -20.15 -23.61
N SER A 257 -3.80 -20.24 -22.64
CA SER A 257 -2.70 -19.27 -22.51
C SER A 257 -1.70 -19.31 -23.67
N ASP A 258 -1.75 -20.35 -24.49
CA ASP A 258 -0.93 -20.54 -25.69
C ASP A 258 -1.56 -19.96 -26.96
N GLY A 259 -2.68 -19.23 -26.84
CA GLY A 259 -3.41 -18.63 -27.96
C GLY A 259 -4.14 -19.65 -28.83
N ARG A 260 -4.21 -20.92 -28.41
CA ARG A 260 -4.93 -21.97 -29.14
C ARG A 260 -6.29 -22.21 -28.52
N LEU A 261 -7.23 -22.68 -29.33
CA LEU A 261 -8.53 -23.10 -28.84
C LEU A 261 -8.36 -24.25 -27.83
N LYS A 262 -9.04 -24.18 -26.69
CA LYS A 262 -9.01 -25.27 -25.70
C LYS A 262 -9.57 -26.55 -26.29
N ALA A 263 -9.01 -27.70 -25.90
CA ALA A 263 -9.37 -29.00 -26.46
C ALA A 263 -10.85 -29.40 -26.26
N ASP A 264 -11.51 -28.86 -25.22
CA ASP A 264 -12.92 -29.05 -24.91
C ASP A 264 -13.84 -28.02 -25.59
N SER A 265 -13.28 -26.99 -26.21
CA SER A 265 -14.05 -25.98 -26.93
C SER A 265 -14.39 -26.47 -28.33
N ARG A 266 -15.68 -26.36 -28.69
CA ARG A 266 -16.19 -26.59 -30.06
C ARG A 266 -16.59 -25.29 -30.74
N ALA A 267 -16.08 -24.16 -30.24
CA ALA A 267 -16.47 -22.85 -30.74
C ALA A 267 -15.87 -22.56 -32.12
N LEU A 268 -16.63 -21.88 -32.97
CA LEU A 268 -16.21 -21.41 -34.27
C LEU A 268 -15.37 -20.13 -34.11
N VAL A 269 -14.11 -20.17 -34.52
CA VAL A 269 -13.27 -18.97 -34.59
C VAL A 269 -13.58 -18.22 -35.89
N LEU A 270 -14.04 -16.98 -35.77
CA LEU A 270 -14.19 -16.09 -36.91
C LEU A 270 -12.93 -15.24 -37.08
N ASP A 271 -12.51 -15.07 -38.33
CA ASP A 271 -11.50 -14.10 -38.75
C ASP A 271 -12.18 -12.84 -39.31
N GLU A 272 -11.37 -11.81 -39.58
CA GLU A 272 -11.81 -10.54 -40.15
C GLU A 272 -12.60 -10.72 -41.45
N SER A 273 -12.11 -11.57 -42.34
CA SER A 273 -12.68 -11.76 -43.67
C SER A 273 -14.06 -12.41 -43.59
N ARG A 274 -14.23 -13.42 -42.74
CA ARG A 274 -15.51 -14.09 -42.52
C ARG A 274 -16.50 -13.18 -41.78
N ALA A 275 -16.06 -12.46 -40.76
CA ALA A 275 -16.91 -11.51 -40.04
C ALA A 275 -17.43 -10.39 -40.94
N ARG A 276 -16.57 -9.82 -41.80
CA ARG A 276 -16.96 -8.81 -42.80
C ARG A 276 -17.97 -9.34 -43.81
N ARG A 277 -17.71 -10.50 -44.41
CA ARG A 277 -18.65 -11.13 -45.35
C ARG A 277 -20.01 -11.39 -44.72
N LEU A 278 -20.05 -11.89 -43.48
CA LEU A 278 -21.30 -12.13 -42.77
C LEU A 278 -22.05 -10.81 -42.47
N ALA A 279 -21.35 -9.75 -42.05
CA ALA A 279 -21.98 -8.45 -41.80
C ALA A 279 -22.57 -7.83 -43.08
N GLU A 280 -21.85 -7.90 -44.20
CA GLU A 280 -22.34 -7.43 -45.50
C GLU A 280 -23.55 -8.25 -45.97
N ALA A 281 -23.50 -9.57 -45.85
CA ALA A 281 -24.58 -10.47 -46.25
C ALA A 281 -25.82 -10.37 -45.35
N LEU A 282 -25.68 -9.89 -44.11
CA LEU A 282 -26.78 -9.63 -43.20
C LEU A 282 -27.41 -8.24 -43.39
N HIS A 283 -26.77 -7.36 -44.17
CA HIS A 283 -27.29 -6.01 -44.39
C HIS A 283 -28.64 -6.05 -45.12
N GLY A 284 -29.67 -5.39 -44.56
CA GLY A 284 -31.01 -5.37 -45.12
C GLY A 284 -31.80 -6.67 -44.98
N THR A 285 -31.30 -7.65 -44.20
CA THR A 285 -32.04 -8.88 -43.89
C THR A 285 -33.01 -8.69 -42.72
N ASP A 286 -34.09 -9.46 -42.72
CA ASP A 286 -35.04 -9.49 -41.60
C ASP A 286 -34.41 -10.26 -40.42
N LEU A 287 -34.35 -9.60 -39.26
CA LEU A 287 -33.93 -10.22 -38.00
C LEU A 287 -35.16 -10.41 -37.11
N VAL A 288 -35.26 -11.57 -36.48
CA VAL A 288 -36.42 -11.93 -35.65
C VAL A 288 -35.97 -12.37 -34.26
N VAL A 289 -36.67 -11.91 -33.24
CA VAL A 289 -36.47 -12.38 -31.86
C VAL A 289 -36.94 -13.83 -31.76
N THR A 290 -36.01 -14.75 -31.57
CA THR A 290 -36.29 -16.19 -31.43
C THR A 290 -36.38 -16.64 -29.98
N SER A 291 -35.88 -15.85 -29.04
CA SER A 291 -36.08 -16.08 -27.61
C SER A 291 -36.00 -14.79 -26.82
N ALA A 292 -36.92 -14.60 -25.87
CA ALA A 292 -36.91 -13.51 -24.91
C ALA A 292 -37.10 -14.05 -23.49
N GLU A 293 -36.00 -14.27 -22.78
CA GLU A 293 -36.02 -14.83 -21.42
C GLU A 293 -35.79 -13.77 -20.35
N SER A 294 -36.75 -13.65 -19.44
CA SER A 294 -36.68 -12.79 -18.26
C SER A 294 -36.47 -13.62 -17.00
N LYS A 295 -35.33 -13.45 -16.32
CA LYS A 295 -35.00 -14.18 -15.10
C LYS A 295 -34.81 -13.21 -13.92
N PRO A 296 -35.60 -13.35 -12.83
CA PRO A 296 -35.37 -12.54 -11.64
C PRO A 296 -34.04 -12.94 -10.99
N TYR A 297 -33.31 -11.96 -10.46
CA TYR A 297 -32.12 -12.19 -9.66
C TYR A 297 -32.21 -11.48 -8.32
N THR A 298 -31.51 -12.03 -7.34
CA THR A 298 -31.35 -11.45 -6.01
C THR A 298 -29.87 -11.38 -5.66
N ARG A 299 -29.45 -10.27 -5.07
CA ARG A 299 -28.09 -10.08 -4.58
C ARG A 299 -28.10 -9.74 -3.10
N LYS A 300 -27.35 -10.52 -2.33
CA LYS A 300 -27.17 -10.29 -0.89
C LYS A 300 -26.19 -9.14 -0.63
N PRO A 301 -26.38 -8.36 0.45
CA PRO A 301 -25.41 -7.37 0.87
C PRO A 301 -24.08 -8.01 1.26
N TYR A 302 -22.99 -7.30 1.00
CA TYR A 302 -21.68 -7.77 1.42
C TYR A 302 -21.52 -7.80 2.94
N ALA A 303 -20.61 -8.64 3.42
CA ALA A 303 -20.27 -8.70 4.84
C ALA A 303 -19.63 -7.38 5.34
N PRO A 304 -19.76 -7.08 6.65
CA PRO A 304 -18.98 -6.04 7.31
C PRO A 304 -17.48 -6.18 7.06
N PHE A 305 -16.74 -5.08 7.20
CA PHE A 305 -15.30 -5.11 6.93
C PHE A 305 -14.54 -5.98 7.94
N MET A 306 -13.68 -6.83 7.41
CA MET A 306 -12.48 -7.31 8.09
C MET A 306 -11.25 -6.61 7.48
N THR A 307 -10.06 -6.83 8.04
CA THR A 307 -8.84 -6.12 7.64
C THR A 307 -8.51 -6.25 6.15
N SER A 308 -8.60 -7.45 5.58
CA SER A 308 -8.29 -7.67 4.17
C SER A 308 -9.27 -6.95 3.25
N THR A 309 -10.58 -7.10 3.48
CA THR A 309 -11.62 -6.41 2.69
C THR A 309 -11.56 -4.89 2.82
N LEU A 310 -11.19 -4.35 3.99
CA LEU A 310 -11.01 -2.90 4.17
C LEU A 310 -9.83 -2.40 3.34
N GLN A 311 -8.69 -3.11 3.36
CA GLN A 311 -7.53 -2.74 2.56
C GLN A 311 -7.81 -2.83 1.06
N GLN A 312 -8.54 -3.87 0.62
CA GLN A 312 -8.97 -4.03 -0.76
C GLN A 312 -9.85 -2.86 -1.22
N GLU A 313 -10.94 -2.57 -0.50
CA GLU A 313 -11.89 -1.53 -0.90
C GLU A 313 -11.31 -0.12 -0.76
N ALA A 314 -10.47 0.14 0.25
CA ALA A 314 -9.73 1.40 0.33
C ALA A 314 -8.73 1.55 -0.82
N GLY A 315 -8.12 0.45 -1.27
CA GLY A 315 -7.27 0.42 -2.47
C GLY A 315 -8.04 0.74 -3.74
N ARG A 316 -9.17 0.07 -3.98
CA ARG A 316 -9.98 0.25 -5.19
C ARG A 316 -10.70 1.61 -5.21
N LYS A 317 -11.41 1.97 -4.14
CA LYS A 317 -12.30 3.15 -4.09
C LYS A 317 -11.60 4.44 -3.65
N LEU A 318 -10.65 4.35 -2.73
CA LEU A 318 -9.95 5.52 -2.17
C LEU A 318 -8.55 5.73 -2.77
N ARG A 319 -8.03 4.75 -3.53
CA ARG A 319 -6.65 4.72 -4.04
C ARG A 319 -5.62 4.81 -2.91
N PHE A 320 -5.93 4.21 -1.75
CA PHE A 320 -5.01 4.13 -0.62
C PHE A 320 -4.10 2.92 -0.76
N THR A 321 -2.83 3.07 -0.40
CA THR A 321 -1.97 1.89 -0.16
C THR A 321 -2.40 1.21 1.12
N SER A 322 -2.09 -0.08 1.25
CA SER A 322 -2.40 -0.89 2.44
C SER A 322 -1.81 -0.28 3.71
N GLU A 323 -0.58 0.25 3.64
CA GLU A 323 0.05 0.99 4.74
C GLU A 323 -0.72 2.26 5.09
N ARG A 324 -1.16 3.04 4.09
CA ARG A 324 -1.96 4.25 4.33
C ARG A 324 -3.29 3.91 4.97
N THR A 325 -3.98 2.89 4.48
CA THR A 325 -5.25 2.40 5.05
C THR A 325 -5.07 2.01 6.51
N MET A 326 -4.10 1.17 6.83
CA MET A 326 -3.88 0.71 8.21
C MET A 326 -3.46 1.83 9.15
N ARG A 327 -2.62 2.77 8.69
CA ARG A 327 -2.26 3.95 9.50
C ARG A 327 -3.46 4.84 9.78
N THR A 328 -4.34 5.04 8.82
CA THR A 328 -5.57 5.84 9.00
C THR A 328 -6.56 5.11 9.91
N ALA A 329 -6.78 3.82 9.70
CA ALA A 329 -7.64 3.00 10.55
C ALA A 329 -7.14 2.97 12.01
N GLN A 330 -5.82 2.86 12.21
CA GLN A 330 -5.21 2.95 13.55
C GLN A 330 -5.55 4.26 14.25
N ARG A 331 -5.50 5.41 13.54
CA ARG A 331 -5.89 6.70 14.13
C ARG A 331 -7.37 6.76 14.45
N LEU A 332 -8.22 6.22 13.58
CA LEU A 332 -9.67 6.16 13.83
C LEU A 332 -9.96 5.32 15.09
N TYR A 333 -9.33 4.16 15.23
CA TYR A 333 -9.45 3.30 16.41
C TYR A 333 -8.93 3.99 17.69
N GLU A 334 -7.70 4.51 17.67
CA GLU A 334 -7.08 5.16 18.84
C GLU A 334 -7.85 6.40 19.33
N ASN A 335 -8.63 7.04 18.46
CA ASN A 335 -9.50 8.17 18.81
C ASN A 335 -10.94 7.77 19.15
N GLY A 336 -11.28 6.46 19.09
CA GLY A 336 -12.57 5.91 19.47
C GLY A 336 -13.66 6.09 18.41
N TYR A 337 -13.30 6.11 17.12
CA TYR A 337 -14.28 6.22 16.02
C TYR A 337 -14.67 4.86 15.43
N ILE A 338 -13.78 3.87 15.43
CA ILE A 338 -14.05 2.53 14.91
C ILE A 338 -13.59 1.46 15.90
N THR A 339 -14.05 0.23 15.71
CA THR A 339 -13.51 -0.97 16.37
C THR A 339 -12.10 -1.31 15.88
N TYR A 340 -11.48 -2.29 16.54
CA TYR A 340 -10.12 -2.72 16.24
C TYR A 340 -9.94 -3.15 14.79
N MET A 341 -8.93 -2.57 14.12
CA MET A 341 -8.77 -2.68 12.66
C MET A 341 -7.99 -3.92 12.19
N ARG A 342 -7.48 -4.75 13.11
CA ARG A 342 -6.77 -6.01 12.81
C ARG A 342 -7.64 -7.18 13.25
N THR A 343 -8.53 -7.60 12.35
CA THR A 343 -9.54 -8.63 12.60
C THR A 343 -9.78 -9.40 11.31
N ASP A 344 -9.97 -10.71 11.43
CA ASP A 344 -10.48 -11.62 10.40
C ASP A 344 -11.96 -11.99 10.64
N SER A 345 -12.59 -11.37 11.64
CA SER A 345 -14.02 -11.52 11.94
C SER A 345 -14.87 -10.56 11.10
N THR A 346 -16.02 -11.05 10.63
CA THR A 346 -17.08 -10.25 10.00
C THR A 346 -18.33 -10.15 10.89
N THR A 347 -18.23 -10.65 12.12
CA THR A 347 -19.31 -10.66 13.11
C THR A 347 -19.56 -9.25 13.62
N LEU A 348 -20.83 -8.88 13.84
CA LEU A 348 -21.21 -7.66 14.55
C LEU A 348 -21.84 -8.02 15.90
N SER A 349 -21.61 -7.18 16.90
CA SER A 349 -22.34 -7.26 18.17
C SER A 349 -23.83 -6.96 17.97
N GLU A 350 -24.67 -7.37 18.92
CA GLU A 350 -26.10 -7.05 18.89
C GLU A 350 -26.35 -5.54 18.90
N SER A 351 -25.60 -4.77 19.71
CA SER A 351 -25.72 -3.31 19.73
C SER A 351 -25.35 -2.69 18.39
N ALA A 352 -24.30 -3.20 17.73
CA ALA A 352 -23.89 -2.74 16.41
C ALA A 352 -24.92 -3.06 15.31
N ILE A 353 -25.52 -4.25 15.36
CA ILE A 353 -26.62 -4.63 14.45
C ILE A 353 -27.79 -3.66 14.63
N ASN A 354 -28.20 -3.39 15.87
CA ASN A 354 -29.31 -2.50 16.16
C ASN A 354 -29.01 -1.06 15.71
N ALA A 355 -27.78 -0.56 15.93
CA ALA A 355 -27.34 0.74 15.46
C ALA A 355 -27.35 0.84 13.93
N ALA A 356 -26.83 -0.17 13.22
CA ALA A 356 -26.81 -0.22 11.77
C ALA A 356 -28.24 -0.23 11.17
N ARG A 357 -29.13 -1.06 11.73
CA ARG A 357 -30.55 -1.14 11.31
C ARG A 357 -31.29 0.17 11.55
N SER A 358 -31.06 0.81 12.70
CA SER A 358 -31.64 2.11 13.03
C SER A 358 -31.18 3.19 12.05
N GLN A 359 -29.89 3.25 11.75
CA GLN A 359 -29.33 4.17 10.76
C GLN A 359 -29.90 3.92 9.35
N ALA A 360 -29.99 2.66 8.93
CA ALA A 360 -30.59 2.30 7.65
C ALA A 360 -32.06 2.75 7.56
N THR A 361 -32.84 2.54 8.63
CA THR A 361 -34.23 2.98 8.72
C THR A 361 -34.36 4.49 8.58
N GLN A 362 -33.54 5.25 9.32
CA GLN A 362 -33.58 6.71 9.34
C GLN A 362 -33.20 7.35 8.00
N LEU A 363 -32.23 6.76 7.28
CA LEU A 363 -31.68 7.35 6.05
C LEU A 363 -32.35 6.84 4.78
N TYR A 364 -32.76 5.58 4.75
CA TYR A 364 -33.27 4.93 3.54
C TYR A 364 -34.73 4.51 3.63
N GLY A 365 -35.31 4.45 4.84
CA GLY A 365 -36.68 3.97 5.09
C GLY A 365 -36.74 2.51 5.54
N ALA A 366 -37.83 2.14 6.21
CA ALA A 366 -38.01 0.79 6.78
C ALA A 366 -38.00 -0.32 5.73
N GLU A 367 -38.47 -0.05 4.52
CA GLU A 367 -38.46 -0.99 3.38
C GLU A 367 -37.05 -1.41 2.92
N PHE A 368 -36.04 -0.60 3.21
CA PHE A 368 -34.65 -0.87 2.87
C PHE A 368 -33.91 -1.68 3.94
N VAL A 369 -34.54 -1.95 5.09
CA VAL A 369 -33.97 -2.76 6.17
C VAL A 369 -34.37 -4.21 5.98
N HIS A 370 -33.43 -5.13 6.20
CA HIS A 370 -33.77 -6.55 6.12
C HIS A 370 -34.78 -6.93 7.22
N PRO A 371 -35.80 -7.78 6.94
CA PRO A 371 -36.81 -8.14 7.93
C PRO A 371 -36.20 -8.71 9.23
N THR A 372 -35.17 -9.54 9.11
CA THR A 372 -34.43 -10.10 10.25
C THR A 372 -33.03 -9.50 10.37
N ALA A 373 -32.47 -9.51 11.58
CA ALA A 373 -31.06 -9.17 11.80
C ALA A 373 -30.15 -10.11 10.99
N ARG A 374 -29.21 -9.56 10.22
CA ARG A 374 -28.28 -10.36 9.42
C ARG A 374 -27.02 -10.61 10.23
N GLN A 375 -26.67 -11.88 10.36
CA GLN A 375 -25.40 -12.29 10.94
C GLN A 375 -24.46 -12.84 9.87
N TYR A 376 -23.21 -12.38 9.92
CA TYR A 376 -22.14 -12.76 8.99
C TYR A 376 -21.09 -13.56 9.73
N THR A 377 -21.44 -14.78 10.12
CA THR A 377 -20.52 -15.68 10.82
C THR A 377 -19.63 -16.38 9.80
N ARG A 378 -18.32 -16.14 9.90
CA ARG A 378 -17.28 -16.94 9.24
C ARG A 378 -16.46 -17.66 10.30
N LYS A 379 -15.85 -18.79 9.94
CA LYS A 379 -14.89 -19.47 10.81
C LYS A 379 -13.65 -18.57 10.94
N VAL A 380 -13.49 -17.97 12.11
CA VAL A 380 -12.29 -17.21 12.51
C VAL A 380 -11.20 -18.23 12.84
N LYS A 381 -9.97 -18.08 12.31
CA LYS A 381 -8.90 -19.07 12.54
C LYS A 381 -8.42 -19.03 13.99
N ASN A 382 -8.36 -17.84 14.60
CA ASN A 382 -8.03 -17.65 16.01
C ASN A 382 -9.06 -16.74 16.71
N ALA A 383 -10.03 -17.36 17.38
CA ALA A 383 -11.13 -16.66 18.04
C ALA A 383 -10.69 -15.76 19.23
N GLN A 384 -9.45 -15.90 19.72
CA GLN A 384 -8.91 -15.07 20.81
C GLN A 384 -8.46 -13.67 20.33
N GLU A 385 -8.20 -13.49 19.04
CA GLU A 385 -7.66 -12.23 18.48
C GLU A 385 -8.73 -11.37 17.79
N ALA A 386 -9.86 -11.96 17.41
CA ALA A 386 -10.85 -11.29 16.55
C ALA A 386 -12.30 -11.62 16.97
N HIS A 387 -12.88 -10.71 17.75
CA HIS A 387 -14.26 -10.85 18.24
C HIS A 387 -15.28 -10.15 17.34
N GLU A 388 -14.87 -9.10 16.62
CA GLU A 388 -15.78 -8.25 15.85
C GLU A 388 -15.19 -7.72 14.54
N ALA A 389 -16.06 -7.38 13.60
CA ALA A 389 -15.75 -6.66 12.38
C ALA A 389 -15.27 -5.22 12.65
N ILE A 390 -14.66 -4.62 11.64
CA ILE A 390 -14.33 -3.21 11.57
C ILE A 390 -15.60 -2.42 11.25
N ARG A 391 -16.11 -1.70 12.26
CA ARG A 391 -17.35 -0.92 12.22
C ARG A 391 -17.19 0.41 12.97
N PRO A 392 -18.13 1.37 12.84
CA PRO A 392 -18.17 2.53 13.73
C PRO A 392 -18.28 2.12 15.20
N ALA A 393 -17.61 2.86 16.10
CA ALA A 393 -17.62 2.60 17.54
C ALA A 393 -18.89 3.14 18.23
N GLY A 394 -19.24 2.53 19.37
CA GLY A 394 -20.35 2.91 20.24
C GLY A 394 -21.70 2.33 19.85
N ASP A 395 -22.64 2.35 20.81
CA ASP A 395 -24.02 1.84 20.64
C ASP A 395 -24.87 2.73 19.72
N THR A 396 -24.38 3.92 19.40
CA THR A 396 -24.95 4.81 18.38
C THR A 396 -23.82 5.32 17.51
N PHE A 397 -23.88 5.01 16.22
CA PHE A 397 -22.86 5.41 15.27
C PHE A 397 -22.92 6.91 15.01
N ALA A 398 -21.80 7.61 15.18
CA ALA A 398 -21.68 8.99 14.70
C ALA A 398 -21.83 9.01 13.17
N THR A 399 -22.67 9.88 12.64
CA THR A 399 -22.84 9.95 11.18
C THR A 399 -21.60 10.59 10.55
N PRO A 400 -21.23 10.25 9.30
CA PRO A 400 -20.12 10.91 8.62
C PRO A 400 -20.25 12.45 8.65
N GLY A 401 -21.46 12.98 8.43
CA GLY A 401 -21.73 14.42 8.50
C GLY A 401 -21.39 15.06 9.85
N GLN A 402 -21.60 14.37 10.97
CA GLN A 402 -21.23 14.86 12.31
C GLN A 402 -19.71 14.88 12.54
N LEU A 403 -18.97 13.98 11.88
CA LEU A 403 -17.52 13.83 12.05
C LEU A 403 -16.69 14.62 11.03
N HIS A 404 -17.28 15.11 9.94
CA HIS A 404 -16.56 15.80 8.87
C HIS A 404 -15.68 16.98 9.36
N ALA A 405 -16.12 17.70 10.40
CA ALA A 405 -15.35 18.82 10.97
C ALA A 405 -14.25 18.39 11.97
N ARG A 406 -14.26 17.13 12.43
CA ARG A 406 -13.37 16.59 13.46
C ARG A 406 -12.29 15.66 12.89
N LEU A 407 -12.56 15.02 11.76
CA LEU A 407 -11.64 14.11 11.08
C LEU A 407 -10.84 14.84 10.01
N ASP A 408 -9.61 14.39 9.77
CA ASP A 408 -8.91 14.79 8.55
C ASP A 408 -9.55 14.15 7.30
N THR A 409 -9.13 14.58 6.11
CA THR A 409 -9.74 14.12 4.85
C THR A 409 -9.60 12.61 4.65
N ASP A 410 -8.48 12.01 5.03
CA ASP A 410 -8.26 10.57 4.83
C ASP A 410 -9.04 9.77 5.88
N GLU A 411 -9.02 10.23 7.13
CA GLU A 411 -9.79 9.67 8.24
C GLU A 411 -11.29 9.71 7.95
N PHE A 412 -11.81 10.84 7.46
CA PHE A 412 -13.20 11.01 7.08
C PHE A 412 -13.60 10.02 5.98
N ARG A 413 -12.84 9.96 4.88
CA ARG A 413 -13.14 9.07 3.75
C ARG A 413 -13.11 7.59 4.14
N LEU A 414 -12.15 7.19 4.99
CA LEU A 414 -12.07 5.81 5.46
C LEU A 414 -13.19 5.48 6.45
N TYR A 415 -13.52 6.41 7.36
CA TYR A 415 -14.65 6.27 8.27
C TYR A 415 -15.98 6.16 7.52
N GLU A 416 -16.22 7.03 6.53
CA GLU A 416 -17.41 6.99 5.68
C GLU A 416 -17.54 5.65 4.97
N LEU A 417 -16.44 5.12 4.42
CA LEU A 417 -16.42 3.80 3.80
C LEU A 417 -16.84 2.70 4.79
N ILE A 418 -16.26 2.69 5.99
CA ILE A 418 -16.56 1.73 7.05
C ILE A 418 -18.02 1.83 7.49
N TRP A 419 -18.51 3.05 7.67
CA TRP A 419 -19.88 3.34 8.07
C TRP A 419 -20.88 2.85 7.01
N GLN A 420 -20.67 3.18 5.73
CA GLN A 420 -21.54 2.76 4.63
C GLN A 420 -21.60 1.23 4.51
N ARG A 421 -20.45 0.56 4.61
CA ARG A 421 -20.38 -0.90 4.54
C ARG A 421 -21.12 -1.57 5.69
N THR A 422 -20.99 -1.04 6.90
CA THR A 422 -21.67 -1.58 8.08
C THR A 422 -23.19 -1.43 7.97
N VAL A 423 -23.67 -0.25 7.57
CA VAL A 423 -25.11 0.00 7.39
C VAL A 423 -25.68 -0.87 6.26
N ALA A 424 -25.00 -0.91 5.11
CA ALA A 424 -25.41 -1.73 3.97
C ALA A 424 -25.52 -3.23 4.32
N SER A 425 -24.65 -3.74 5.21
CA SER A 425 -24.70 -5.15 5.64
C SER A 425 -26.02 -5.55 6.32
N GLN A 426 -26.79 -4.60 6.86
CA GLN A 426 -28.08 -4.88 7.52
C GLN A 426 -29.29 -4.53 6.64
N MET A 427 -29.06 -4.08 5.41
CA MET A 427 -30.11 -3.69 4.47
C MET A 427 -30.70 -4.90 3.71
N ALA A 428 -31.82 -4.68 3.05
CA ALA A 428 -32.50 -5.65 2.20
C ALA A 428 -31.65 -6.03 0.97
N ASP A 429 -31.90 -7.23 0.43
CA ASP A 429 -31.28 -7.70 -0.82
C ASP A 429 -31.61 -6.74 -1.98
N ALA A 430 -30.66 -6.57 -2.90
CA ALA A 430 -30.98 -5.97 -4.18
C ALA A 430 -31.71 -7.00 -5.04
N ARG A 431 -32.74 -6.57 -5.77
CA ARG A 431 -33.53 -7.41 -6.67
C ARG A 431 -33.59 -6.76 -8.03
N GLY A 432 -33.66 -7.60 -9.04
CA GLY A 432 -33.74 -7.14 -10.41
C GLY A 432 -34.09 -8.25 -11.37
N THR A 433 -34.01 -7.93 -12.64
CA THR A 433 -34.33 -8.83 -13.73
C THR A 433 -33.21 -8.82 -14.74
N THR A 434 -32.77 -10.00 -15.16
CA THR A 434 -31.90 -10.18 -16.32
C THR A 434 -32.77 -10.57 -17.51
N LEU A 435 -32.76 -9.73 -18.55
CA LEU A 435 -33.41 -10.01 -19.83
C LEU A 435 -32.33 -10.50 -20.81
N THR A 436 -32.55 -11.66 -21.41
CA THR A 436 -31.69 -12.22 -22.46
C THR A 436 -32.50 -12.39 -23.73
N LEU A 437 -32.06 -11.72 -24.79
CA LEU A 437 -32.65 -11.82 -26.11
C LEU A 437 -31.76 -12.68 -27.00
N ARG A 438 -32.39 -13.54 -27.81
CA ARG A 438 -31.79 -14.20 -28.97
C ARG A 438 -32.50 -13.70 -30.22
N ILE A 439 -31.71 -13.24 -31.18
CA ILE A 439 -32.18 -12.66 -32.42
C ILE A 439 -31.54 -13.44 -33.55
N THR A 440 -32.34 -13.99 -34.46
CA THR A 440 -31.86 -14.80 -35.57
C THR A 440 -32.09 -14.08 -36.90
N GLY A 441 -31.08 -14.14 -37.76
CA GLY A 441 -31.14 -13.70 -39.15
C GLY A 441 -30.50 -14.73 -40.06
N THR A 442 -30.92 -14.77 -41.31
CA THR A 442 -30.26 -15.59 -42.34
C THR A 442 -29.52 -14.65 -43.27
N ALA A 443 -28.19 -14.80 -43.35
CA ALA A 443 -27.37 -14.01 -44.27
C ALA A 443 -27.78 -14.31 -45.73
N GLY A 444 -27.61 -13.36 -46.64
CA GLY A 444 -27.87 -13.56 -48.07
C GLY A 444 -27.02 -14.69 -48.70
N THR A 445 -25.97 -15.13 -48.00
CA THR A 445 -25.11 -16.27 -48.35
C THR A 445 -25.65 -17.62 -47.84
N GLY A 446 -26.70 -17.64 -47.02
CA GLY A 446 -27.42 -18.82 -46.56
C GLY A 446 -27.15 -19.23 -45.10
N GLU A 447 -26.12 -18.69 -44.46
CA GLU A 447 -25.79 -18.99 -43.06
C GLU A 447 -26.83 -18.39 -42.09
N GLN A 448 -27.24 -19.18 -41.11
CA GLN A 448 -28.06 -18.73 -40.00
C GLN A 448 -27.19 -18.12 -38.91
N CYS A 449 -27.40 -16.84 -38.61
CA CYS A 449 -26.68 -16.09 -37.60
C CYS A 449 -27.56 -15.82 -36.39
N VAL A 450 -27.06 -16.07 -35.18
CA VAL A 450 -27.75 -15.73 -33.94
C VAL A 450 -26.98 -14.65 -33.19
N PHE A 451 -27.64 -13.52 -32.98
CA PHE A 451 -27.21 -12.46 -32.09
C PHE A 451 -27.79 -12.66 -30.69
N SER A 452 -27.07 -12.20 -29.68
CA SER A 452 -27.57 -12.13 -28.32
C SER A 452 -27.32 -10.78 -27.69
N ALA A 453 -28.33 -10.28 -26.98
CA ALA A 453 -28.24 -9.13 -26.11
C ALA A 453 -28.63 -9.57 -24.70
N SER A 454 -27.87 -9.16 -23.69
CA SER A 454 -28.23 -9.37 -22.29
C SER A 454 -28.23 -8.05 -21.55
N GLY A 455 -29.31 -7.79 -20.84
CA GLY A 455 -29.55 -6.59 -20.08
C GLY A 455 -29.89 -6.94 -18.63
N ARG A 456 -29.45 -6.09 -17.71
CA ARG A 456 -29.80 -6.21 -16.28
C ARG A 456 -30.47 -4.93 -15.84
N THR A 457 -31.60 -5.07 -15.17
CA THR A 457 -32.34 -3.96 -14.55
C THR A 457 -32.51 -4.23 -13.06
N ILE A 458 -32.43 -3.17 -12.26
CA ILE A 458 -32.60 -3.22 -10.81
C ILE A 458 -34.03 -2.78 -10.50
N THR A 459 -34.85 -3.73 -10.06
CA THR A 459 -36.24 -3.44 -9.65
C THR A 459 -36.30 -2.90 -8.22
N PHE A 460 -35.37 -3.32 -7.37
CA PHE A 460 -35.24 -2.82 -6.01
C PHE A 460 -33.76 -2.77 -5.61
N PRO A 461 -33.18 -1.58 -5.35
CA PRO A 461 -31.74 -1.46 -5.14
C PRO A 461 -31.26 -2.02 -3.80
N GLY A 462 -32.13 -2.14 -2.80
CA GLY A 462 -31.76 -2.65 -1.47
C GLY A 462 -30.50 -1.96 -0.92
N PHE A 463 -29.53 -2.75 -0.47
CA PHE A 463 -28.25 -2.27 0.05
C PHE A 463 -27.39 -1.46 -0.95
N LEU A 464 -27.58 -1.62 -2.27
CA LEU A 464 -26.80 -0.89 -3.29
C LEU A 464 -27.02 0.63 -3.20
N LYS A 465 -28.13 1.07 -2.61
CA LYS A 465 -28.40 2.49 -2.33
C LYS A 465 -27.42 3.10 -1.32
N ALA A 466 -26.79 2.27 -0.48
CA ALA A 466 -25.82 2.68 0.53
C ALA A 466 -24.38 2.31 0.16
N TYR A 467 -24.16 1.16 -0.48
CA TYR A 467 -22.81 0.67 -0.78
C TYR A 467 -22.76 -0.22 -2.03
N VAL A 468 -21.76 0.04 -2.87
CA VAL A 468 -21.39 -0.78 -4.03
C VAL A 468 -19.87 -1.00 -3.97
N GLU A 469 -19.41 -2.26 -4.13
CA GLU A 469 -17.98 -2.55 -4.25
C GLU A 469 -17.42 -1.99 -5.55
N SER A 470 -16.18 -1.53 -5.48
CA SER A 470 -15.47 -1.09 -6.67
C SER A 470 -14.87 -2.28 -7.40
N VAL A 471 -14.94 -2.25 -8.72
CA VAL A 471 -14.30 -3.24 -9.58
C VAL A 471 -12.77 -3.04 -9.55
N ASP A 472 -12.00 -4.13 -9.63
CA ASP A 472 -10.54 -4.04 -9.68
C ASP A 472 -10.10 -3.46 -11.03
N GLU A 473 -9.22 -2.46 -11.01
CA GLU A 473 -8.81 -1.70 -12.20
C GLU A 473 -8.10 -2.55 -13.24
N GLU A 474 -7.29 -3.51 -12.80
CA GLU A 474 -6.52 -4.40 -13.68
C GLU A 474 -7.39 -5.55 -14.21
N ALA A 475 -8.29 -6.07 -13.39
CA ALA A 475 -9.19 -7.16 -13.81
C ALA A 475 -10.38 -6.67 -14.66
N GLY A 476 -10.78 -5.41 -14.51
CA GLY A 476 -11.99 -4.87 -15.13
C GLY A 476 -13.27 -5.57 -14.65
N GLY A 477 -14.40 -5.23 -15.29
CA GLY A 477 -15.72 -5.76 -14.97
C GLY A 477 -16.79 -4.68 -14.79
N GLN A 478 -18.04 -5.12 -14.60
CA GLN A 478 -19.18 -4.22 -14.36
C GLN A 478 -19.46 -4.10 -12.86
N SER A 479 -19.86 -2.91 -12.42
CA SER A 479 -20.30 -2.70 -11.05
C SER A 479 -21.63 -3.40 -10.78
N ASP A 480 -21.94 -3.61 -9.51
CA ASP A 480 -23.10 -4.39 -9.10
C ASP A 480 -24.41 -3.63 -9.21
N ASP A 481 -24.32 -2.30 -9.29
CA ASP A 481 -25.40 -1.37 -9.61
C ASP A 481 -25.46 -1.00 -11.10
N ALA A 482 -24.57 -1.55 -11.95
CA ALA A 482 -24.63 -1.31 -13.39
C ALA A 482 -25.91 -1.94 -13.98
N GLU A 483 -26.68 -1.09 -14.66
CA GLU A 483 -27.85 -1.48 -15.43
C GLU A 483 -27.55 -1.39 -16.92
N THR A 484 -28.10 -2.34 -17.67
CA THR A 484 -28.16 -2.29 -19.14
C THR A 484 -29.59 -2.60 -19.51
N ARG A 485 -30.34 -1.57 -19.91
CA ARG A 485 -31.74 -1.71 -20.29
C ARG A 485 -31.83 -2.22 -21.72
N LEU A 486 -32.74 -3.17 -21.93
CA LEU A 486 -33.10 -3.68 -23.24
C LEU A 486 -34.58 -3.41 -23.48
N PRO A 487 -35.02 -3.29 -24.73
CA PRO A 487 -36.43 -3.14 -25.02
C PRO A 487 -37.22 -4.38 -24.59
N GLN A 488 -38.48 -4.18 -24.24
CA GLN A 488 -39.43 -5.27 -24.02
C GLN A 488 -39.85 -5.83 -25.37
N LEU A 489 -39.30 -6.97 -25.74
CA LEU A 489 -39.62 -7.68 -26.97
C LEU A 489 -40.20 -9.07 -26.67
N ASN A 490 -41.09 -9.52 -27.53
CA ASN A 490 -41.63 -10.87 -27.51
C ASN A 490 -41.02 -11.75 -28.61
N GLU A 491 -41.08 -13.07 -28.41
CA GLU A 491 -40.73 -14.01 -29.47
C GLU A 491 -41.58 -13.80 -30.73
N GLY A 492 -40.92 -13.81 -31.89
CA GLY A 492 -41.54 -13.55 -33.19
C GLY A 492 -41.52 -12.09 -33.64
N GLU A 493 -41.15 -11.14 -32.77
CA GLU A 493 -41.04 -9.74 -33.16
C GLU A 493 -39.84 -9.50 -34.08
N GLY A 494 -40.04 -8.66 -35.10
CA GLY A 494 -39.00 -8.25 -36.04
C GLY A 494 -38.17 -7.09 -35.48
N VAL A 495 -36.87 -7.11 -35.72
CA VAL A 495 -35.94 -6.01 -35.42
C VAL A 495 -35.11 -5.69 -36.65
N THR A 496 -34.69 -4.43 -36.80
CA THR A 496 -33.89 -4.00 -37.94
C THR A 496 -32.45 -3.74 -37.49
N ALA A 497 -31.47 -4.32 -38.18
CA ALA A 497 -30.08 -3.94 -37.96
C ALA A 497 -29.80 -2.57 -38.58
N VAL A 498 -29.57 -1.58 -37.73
CA VAL A 498 -29.17 -0.22 -38.12
C VAL A 498 -27.68 -0.18 -38.44
N GLU A 499 -26.89 -0.95 -37.70
CA GLU A 499 -25.45 -1.03 -37.86
C GLU A 499 -25.00 -2.47 -37.58
N LEU A 500 -24.12 -2.99 -38.44
CA LEU A 500 -23.44 -4.27 -38.27
C LEU A 500 -21.95 -4.01 -38.42
N ASN A 501 -21.25 -4.00 -37.29
CA ASN A 501 -19.82 -3.73 -37.24
C ASN A 501 -19.05 -5.03 -36.94
N PRO A 502 -18.32 -5.58 -37.92
CA PRO A 502 -17.31 -6.61 -37.66
C PRO A 502 -16.31 -6.09 -36.62
N ASP A 503 -16.18 -6.80 -35.51
CA ASP A 503 -15.42 -6.32 -34.35
C ASP A 503 -14.33 -7.33 -34.01
N GLY A 504 -13.09 -6.89 -34.13
CA GLY A 504 -11.90 -7.70 -33.96
C GLY A 504 -11.36 -7.59 -32.54
N HIS A 505 -11.12 -8.75 -31.91
CA HIS A 505 -10.66 -8.85 -30.55
C HIS A 505 -9.35 -9.63 -30.49
N SER A 506 -8.60 -9.35 -29.43
CA SER A 506 -7.46 -10.17 -29.04
C SER A 506 -7.61 -10.58 -27.58
N THR A 507 -7.13 -11.79 -27.26
CA THR A 507 -7.10 -12.24 -25.87
C THR A 507 -6.09 -11.44 -25.06
N ASN A 508 -6.44 -11.08 -23.82
CA ASN A 508 -5.53 -10.36 -22.94
C ASN A 508 -4.75 -11.31 -22.02
N PRO A 509 -3.48 -11.01 -21.71
CA PRO A 509 -2.74 -11.76 -20.70
C PRO A 509 -3.37 -11.59 -19.31
N PRO A 510 -3.14 -12.53 -18.38
CA PRO A 510 -3.70 -12.42 -17.04
C PRO A 510 -3.23 -11.13 -16.36
N ALA A 511 -4.18 -10.41 -15.76
CA ALA A 511 -3.95 -9.10 -15.19
C ALA A 511 -2.91 -9.13 -14.05
N ARG A 512 -2.12 -8.06 -13.91
CA ARG A 512 -1.16 -7.98 -12.81
C ARG A 512 -1.87 -7.82 -11.48
N TYR A 513 -1.14 -8.09 -10.39
CA TYR A 513 -1.66 -7.81 -9.07
C TYR A 513 -1.61 -6.31 -8.78
N THR A 514 -2.70 -5.78 -8.23
CA THR A 514 -2.68 -4.54 -7.44
C THR A 514 -2.39 -4.91 -5.98
N GLU A 515 -2.19 -3.93 -5.10
CA GLU A 515 -2.15 -4.23 -3.65
C GLU A 515 -3.43 -4.95 -3.19
N ALA A 516 -4.60 -4.57 -3.73
CA ALA A 516 -5.88 -5.16 -3.36
C ALA A 516 -5.98 -6.63 -3.80
N SER A 517 -5.69 -6.93 -5.07
CA SER A 517 -5.77 -8.32 -5.56
C SER A 517 -4.67 -9.21 -4.98
N LEU A 518 -3.49 -8.66 -4.63
CA LEU A 518 -2.48 -9.41 -3.88
C LEU A 518 -2.94 -9.76 -2.47
N ILE A 519 -3.55 -8.81 -1.74
CA ILE A 519 -4.10 -9.09 -0.39
C ILE A 519 -5.18 -10.17 -0.45
N LYS A 520 -6.08 -10.07 -1.43
CA LYS A 520 -7.11 -11.09 -1.65
C LYS A 520 -6.48 -12.47 -1.85
N THR A 521 -5.47 -12.56 -2.70
CA THR A 521 -4.75 -13.81 -2.98
C THR A 521 -4.03 -14.34 -1.73
N LEU A 522 -3.38 -13.47 -0.94
CA LEU A 522 -2.71 -13.87 0.30
C LEU A 522 -3.68 -14.35 1.39
N GLU A 523 -4.90 -13.81 1.42
CA GLU A 523 -5.98 -14.29 2.28
C GLU A 523 -6.48 -15.68 1.82
N GLU A 524 -6.79 -15.82 0.53
CA GLU A 524 -7.30 -17.07 -0.07
C GLU A 524 -6.31 -18.24 0.10
N LEU A 525 -5.01 -17.96 -0.04
CA LEU A 525 -3.95 -18.94 0.19
C LEU A 525 -3.61 -19.14 1.68
N GLY A 526 -4.22 -18.40 2.61
CA GLY A 526 -3.97 -18.55 4.05
C GLY A 526 -2.58 -18.13 4.55
N ILE A 527 -1.81 -17.42 3.74
CA ILE A 527 -0.42 -17.00 4.00
C ILE A 527 -0.37 -15.68 4.81
N GLY A 528 -1.32 -14.79 4.59
CA GLY A 528 -1.41 -13.52 5.29
C GLY A 528 -2.23 -13.62 6.59
N ARG A 529 -2.02 -12.65 7.49
CA ARG A 529 -2.85 -12.39 8.67
C ARG A 529 -3.17 -10.89 8.72
N PRO A 530 -4.25 -10.46 9.42
CA PRO A 530 -4.61 -9.04 9.55
C PRO A 530 -3.44 -8.11 9.93
N SER A 531 -2.53 -8.59 10.77
CA SER A 531 -1.34 -7.84 11.20
C SER A 531 -0.21 -7.78 10.17
N THR A 532 -0.21 -8.62 9.12
CA THR A 532 0.94 -8.80 8.23
C THR A 532 0.72 -8.32 6.80
N TYR A 533 -0.52 -8.22 6.30
CA TYR A 533 -0.79 -7.85 4.90
C TYR A 533 -0.03 -6.59 4.42
N SER A 534 -0.18 -5.47 5.15
CA SER A 534 0.46 -4.21 4.76
C SER A 534 1.99 -4.26 4.90
N SER A 535 2.51 -4.98 5.90
CA SER A 535 3.97 -5.07 6.11
C SER A 535 4.64 -5.96 5.08
N ILE A 536 3.97 -7.03 4.62
CA ILE A 536 4.46 -7.89 3.53
C ILE A 536 4.65 -7.06 2.26
N ILE A 537 3.60 -6.35 1.83
CA ILE A 537 3.62 -5.49 0.63
C ILE A 537 4.69 -4.42 0.74
N LYS A 538 4.75 -3.72 1.88
CA LYS A 538 5.76 -2.70 2.12
C LYS A 538 7.18 -3.27 2.02
N THR A 539 7.41 -4.46 2.57
CA THR A 539 8.74 -5.08 2.62
C THR A 539 9.22 -5.50 1.23
N ILE A 540 8.37 -6.11 0.40
CA ILE A 540 8.76 -6.51 -0.96
C ILE A 540 9.03 -5.31 -1.87
N LEU A 541 8.33 -4.18 -1.65
CA LEU A 541 8.57 -2.91 -2.32
C LEU A 541 9.89 -2.26 -1.85
N ASP A 542 10.07 -2.11 -0.54
CA ASP A 542 11.25 -1.45 0.03
C ASP A 542 12.56 -2.19 -0.29
N ARG A 543 12.49 -3.52 -0.44
CA ARG A 543 13.63 -4.38 -0.77
C ARG A 543 13.93 -4.45 -2.28
N GLY A 544 13.10 -3.82 -3.11
CA GLY A 544 13.29 -3.79 -4.57
C GLY A 544 13.00 -5.12 -5.27
N TYR A 545 12.31 -6.05 -4.62
CA TYR A 545 11.79 -7.26 -5.27
C TYR A 545 10.65 -6.92 -6.22
N VAL A 546 9.85 -5.92 -5.85
CA VAL A 546 8.68 -5.47 -6.60
C VAL A 546 8.75 -3.97 -6.71
N TYR A 547 8.28 -3.42 -7.83
CA TYR A 547 8.05 -2.01 -8.01
C TYR A 547 6.63 -1.77 -8.53
N LYS A 548 6.18 -0.51 -8.48
CA LYS A 548 4.85 -0.12 -8.95
C LYS A 548 4.94 0.56 -10.30
N ARG A 549 4.08 0.16 -11.23
CA ARG A 549 3.78 0.86 -12.48
C ARG A 549 2.28 1.15 -12.51
N GLY A 550 1.90 2.41 -12.24
CA GLY A 550 0.51 2.73 -11.94
C GLY A 550 0.06 2.07 -10.62
N SER A 551 -1.04 1.32 -10.67
CA SER A 551 -1.55 0.51 -9.55
C SER A 551 -1.02 -0.93 -9.55
N ALA A 552 -0.44 -1.39 -10.66
CA ALA A 552 0.12 -2.73 -10.82
C ALA A 552 1.47 -2.93 -10.09
N LEU A 553 1.65 -4.12 -9.53
CA LEU A 553 2.86 -4.63 -8.91
C LEU A 553 3.63 -5.45 -9.94
N VAL A 554 4.85 -5.01 -10.26
CA VAL A 554 5.73 -5.63 -11.25
C VAL A 554 6.97 -6.20 -10.53
N PRO A 555 7.33 -7.48 -10.75
CA PRO A 555 8.53 -8.04 -10.16
C PRO A 555 9.80 -7.51 -10.86
N SER A 556 10.87 -7.32 -10.11
CA SER A 556 12.19 -7.02 -10.66
C SER A 556 12.89 -8.30 -11.10
N TRP A 557 13.90 -8.19 -11.96
CA TRP A 557 14.74 -9.34 -12.33
C TRP A 557 15.45 -9.99 -11.14
N VAL A 558 15.75 -9.22 -10.08
CA VAL A 558 16.28 -9.75 -8.82
C VAL A 558 15.25 -10.68 -8.15
N ALA A 559 13.96 -10.36 -8.22
CA ALA A 559 12.91 -11.24 -7.71
C ALA A 559 12.83 -12.56 -8.48
N PHE A 560 13.06 -12.56 -9.80
CA PHE A 560 13.15 -13.81 -10.57
C PHE A 560 14.33 -14.67 -10.10
N SER A 561 15.53 -14.11 -9.94
CA SER A 561 16.70 -14.88 -9.46
C SER A 561 16.49 -15.43 -8.05
N VAL A 562 15.98 -14.62 -7.13
CA VAL A 562 15.71 -15.06 -5.75
C VAL A 562 14.61 -16.12 -5.74
N THR A 563 13.53 -15.94 -6.49
CA THR A 563 12.43 -16.91 -6.56
C THR A 563 12.91 -18.21 -7.19
N GLY A 564 13.64 -18.16 -8.31
CA GLY A 564 14.20 -19.34 -8.97
C GLY A 564 15.17 -20.12 -8.08
N LEU A 565 16.05 -19.42 -7.34
CA LEU A 565 16.92 -20.06 -6.35
C LEU A 565 16.12 -20.79 -5.27
N LEU A 566 15.09 -20.12 -4.72
CA LEU A 566 14.28 -20.71 -3.66
C LEU A 566 13.44 -21.87 -4.20
N GLU A 567 12.85 -21.77 -5.39
CA GLU A 567 12.08 -22.86 -6.00
C GLU A 567 12.95 -24.10 -6.26
N GLN A 568 14.14 -23.92 -6.83
CA GLN A 568 15.00 -25.04 -7.24
C GLN A 568 15.68 -25.73 -6.04
N TYR A 569 16.19 -24.96 -5.07
CA TYR A 569 17.02 -25.51 -3.99
C TYR A 569 16.30 -25.59 -2.64
N PHE A 570 15.26 -24.77 -2.44
CA PHE A 570 14.56 -24.62 -1.17
C PHE A 570 13.03 -24.61 -1.34
N GLY A 571 12.50 -25.34 -2.32
CA GLY A 571 11.11 -25.17 -2.79
C GLY A 571 10.07 -25.21 -1.68
N ARG A 572 10.28 -26.05 -0.66
CA ARG A 572 9.43 -26.14 0.54
C ARG A 572 9.29 -24.82 1.30
N LEU A 573 10.35 -23.99 1.35
CA LEU A 573 10.34 -22.71 2.04
C LEU A 573 9.49 -21.64 1.36
N VAL A 574 9.18 -21.84 0.07
CA VAL A 574 8.36 -20.92 -0.74
C VAL A 574 7.06 -21.58 -1.22
N ASP A 575 6.76 -22.76 -0.70
CA ASP A 575 5.52 -23.47 -0.97
C ASP A 575 4.33 -22.78 -0.26
N PHE A 576 3.21 -22.70 -0.97
CA PHE A 576 2.03 -21.97 -0.51
C PHE A 576 1.34 -22.70 0.64
N ASP A 577 1.13 -24.01 0.48
CA ASP A 577 0.46 -24.85 1.47
C ASP A 577 1.31 -24.98 2.73
N PHE A 578 2.63 -25.14 2.59
CA PHE A 578 3.55 -25.17 3.73
C PHE A 578 3.51 -23.87 4.54
N THR A 579 3.48 -22.71 3.85
CA THR A 579 3.45 -21.41 4.53
C THR A 579 2.12 -21.19 5.24
N ALA A 580 1.01 -21.63 4.63
CA ALA A 580 -0.31 -21.60 5.25
C ALA A 580 -0.38 -22.51 6.48
N ALA A 581 0.11 -23.75 6.38
CA ALA A 581 0.13 -24.71 7.47
C ALA A 581 0.93 -24.20 8.67
N MET A 582 2.07 -23.56 8.44
CA MET A 582 2.86 -22.97 9.52
C MET A 582 2.17 -21.78 10.20
N GLU A 583 1.38 -20.98 9.49
CA GLU A 583 0.56 -19.97 10.16
C GLU A 583 -0.58 -20.61 10.97
N ASP A 584 -1.12 -21.75 10.52
CA ASP A 584 -2.11 -22.53 11.28
C ASP A 584 -1.50 -23.22 12.51
N ASP A 585 -0.23 -23.63 12.45
CA ASP A 585 0.53 -24.12 13.61
C ASP A 585 0.74 -23.01 14.65
N LEU A 586 1.08 -21.79 14.20
CA LEU A 586 1.17 -20.63 15.10
C LEU A 586 -0.19 -20.32 15.75
N ASP A 587 -1.30 -20.51 15.03
CA ASP A 587 -2.65 -20.39 15.58
C ASP A 587 -3.00 -21.55 16.52
N ALA A 588 -2.39 -22.73 16.34
CA ALA A 588 -2.50 -23.85 17.28
C ALA A 588 -1.74 -23.59 18.58
N ILE A 589 -0.54 -23.00 18.52
CA ILE A 589 0.22 -22.55 19.70
C ILE A 589 -0.59 -21.49 20.44
N ALA A 590 -1.12 -20.49 19.73
CA ALA A 590 -1.94 -19.43 20.30
C ALA A 590 -3.23 -19.93 21.00
N GLY A 591 -3.71 -21.12 20.63
CA GLY A 591 -4.86 -21.77 21.26
C GLY A 591 -4.50 -22.88 22.25
N GLY A 592 -3.23 -22.98 22.67
CA GLY A 592 -2.76 -23.99 23.64
C GLY A 592 -2.78 -25.44 23.12
N ARG A 593 -2.89 -25.64 21.80
CA ARG A 593 -2.96 -26.97 21.15
C ARG A 593 -1.60 -27.49 20.66
N ALA A 594 -0.56 -26.66 20.69
CA ALA A 594 0.81 -27.01 20.32
C ALA A 594 1.81 -26.25 21.21
N GLN A 595 3.02 -26.82 21.40
CA GLN A 595 4.06 -26.22 22.25
C GLN A 595 5.16 -25.56 21.41
N ARG A 596 5.56 -24.34 21.79
CA ARG A 596 6.62 -23.53 21.16
C ARG A 596 7.92 -24.30 20.94
N GLY A 597 8.48 -24.88 22.01
CA GLY A 597 9.79 -25.54 21.98
C GLY A 597 9.82 -26.73 21.01
N ASN A 598 8.81 -27.60 21.09
CA ASN A 598 8.69 -28.77 20.21
C ASN A 598 8.56 -28.34 18.73
N TRP A 599 7.71 -27.35 18.46
CA TRP A 599 7.52 -26.87 17.09
C TRP A 599 8.80 -26.26 16.50
N LEU A 600 9.49 -25.40 17.27
CA LEU A 600 10.76 -24.80 16.84
C LEU A 600 11.86 -25.84 16.63
N SER A 601 11.93 -26.84 17.52
CA SER A 601 12.88 -27.95 17.43
C SER A 601 12.66 -28.76 16.15
N SER A 602 11.43 -29.20 15.91
CA SER A 602 11.06 -29.95 14.70
C SER A 602 11.32 -29.13 13.44
N PHE A 603 10.99 -27.83 13.43
CA PHE A 603 11.25 -26.97 12.28
C PHE A 603 12.75 -26.77 12.01
N TYR A 604 13.56 -26.54 13.04
CA TYR A 604 14.96 -26.15 12.86
C TYR A 604 15.92 -27.34 12.72
N PHE A 605 15.74 -28.38 13.54
CA PHE A 605 16.59 -29.58 13.56
C PHE A 605 15.99 -30.78 12.84
N GLY A 606 14.70 -30.75 12.53
CA GLY A 606 13.96 -31.87 11.94
C GLY A 606 13.28 -32.74 12.99
N GLY A 607 12.33 -33.55 12.54
CA GLY A 607 11.58 -34.47 13.39
C GLY A 607 10.57 -35.29 12.59
N ASP A 608 9.90 -36.23 13.27
CA ASP A 608 8.86 -37.08 12.67
C ASP A 608 7.46 -36.44 12.71
N ASP A 609 7.33 -35.33 13.43
CA ASP A 609 6.09 -34.56 13.54
C ASP A 609 5.92 -33.55 12.39
N GLY A 610 4.67 -33.27 12.03
CA GLY A 610 4.27 -32.34 10.96
C GLY A 610 3.85 -33.01 9.66
N ALA A 611 3.34 -32.22 8.73
CA ALA A 611 2.84 -32.71 7.44
C ALA A 611 3.94 -33.42 6.64
N GLU A 612 3.55 -34.45 5.88
CA GLU A 612 4.47 -35.14 4.96
C GLU A 612 5.07 -34.15 3.96
N GLY A 613 6.38 -34.22 3.75
CA GLY A 613 7.10 -33.28 2.89
C GLY A 613 7.38 -31.90 3.51
N SER A 614 7.03 -31.65 4.77
CA SER A 614 7.38 -30.42 5.49
C SER A 614 8.89 -30.26 5.73
N VAL A 615 9.33 -29.06 6.10
CA VAL A 615 10.74 -28.79 6.50
C VAL A 615 11.16 -29.70 7.66
N ALA A 616 10.28 -29.93 8.64
CA ALA A 616 10.56 -30.79 9.79
C ALA A 616 10.85 -32.24 9.35
N ARG A 617 9.94 -32.82 8.55
CA ARG A 617 10.08 -34.18 7.99
C ARG A 617 11.23 -34.32 6.98
N SER A 618 11.81 -33.20 6.56
CA SER A 618 12.94 -33.15 5.63
C SER A 618 14.30 -32.99 6.32
N GLY A 619 14.35 -33.12 7.65
CA GLY A 619 15.59 -32.99 8.43
C GLY A 619 15.89 -31.58 8.93
N GLY A 620 14.91 -30.66 8.88
CA GLY A 620 14.99 -29.33 9.48
C GLY A 620 15.67 -28.26 8.62
N LEU A 621 15.41 -26.99 8.97
CA LEU A 621 15.94 -25.82 8.25
C LEU A 621 17.47 -25.81 8.21
N LYS A 622 18.13 -26.10 9.34
CA LYS A 622 19.59 -26.00 9.48
C LYS A 622 20.31 -26.92 8.50
N ARG A 623 19.85 -28.17 8.41
CA ARG A 623 20.39 -29.17 7.48
C ARG A 623 20.11 -28.78 6.03
N MET A 624 18.87 -28.40 5.74
CA MET A 624 18.43 -28.03 4.40
C MET A 624 19.26 -26.90 3.78
N VAL A 625 19.59 -25.88 4.59
CA VAL A 625 20.41 -24.74 4.14
C VAL A 625 21.89 -25.07 4.11
N GLY A 626 22.41 -25.80 5.11
CA GLY A 626 23.82 -26.09 5.25
C GLY A 626 24.38 -27.02 4.16
N GLU A 627 23.64 -28.08 3.78
CA GLU A 627 24.13 -29.12 2.88
C GLU A 627 24.12 -28.71 1.39
N ARG A 628 23.21 -27.81 0.98
CA ARG A 628 22.98 -27.48 -0.44
C ARG A 628 23.76 -26.28 -0.96
N LEU A 629 24.52 -25.58 -0.11
CA LEU A 629 25.12 -24.30 -0.50
C LEU A 629 26.16 -24.44 -1.61
N ASP A 630 26.97 -25.50 -1.58
CA ASP A 630 28.07 -25.69 -2.52
C ASP A 630 27.57 -26.15 -3.89
N ASP A 631 26.42 -26.82 -3.96
CA ASP A 631 25.78 -27.29 -5.19
C ASP A 631 25.16 -26.17 -6.03
N ILE A 632 24.96 -24.97 -5.47
CA ILE A 632 24.28 -23.87 -6.17
C ILE A 632 25.26 -23.11 -7.07
N ASP A 633 25.11 -23.24 -8.38
CA ASP A 633 25.82 -22.38 -9.33
C ASP A 633 25.19 -20.97 -9.39
N ALA A 634 25.92 -19.99 -8.86
CA ALA A 634 25.50 -18.59 -8.86
C ALA A 634 25.32 -18.03 -10.28
N ARG A 635 26.10 -18.51 -11.26
CA ARG A 635 25.97 -18.07 -12.65
C ARG A 635 24.62 -18.53 -13.20
N VAL A 636 24.24 -19.78 -13.00
CA VAL A 636 22.94 -20.32 -13.45
C VAL A 636 21.78 -19.58 -12.77
N ILE A 637 21.83 -19.40 -11.45
CA ILE A 637 20.76 -18.71 -10.70
C ILE A 637 20.51 -17.28 -11.20
N ASN A 638 21.57 -16.56 -11.56
CA ASN A 638 21.45 -15.19 -12.05
C ASN A 638 21.27 -15.12 -13.57
N SER A 639 20.84 -16.22 -14.21
CA SER A 639 20.58 -16.31 -15.65
C SER A 639 19.15 -16.76 -15.88
N ILE A 640 18.33 -15.83 -16.30
CA ILE A 640 16.91 -16.06 -16.53
C ILE A 640 16.73 -16.18 -18.04
N LYS A 641 16.57 -17.41 -18.53
CA LYS A 641 16.27 -17.68 -19.94
C LYS A 641 14.90 -17.08 -20.29
N LEU A 642 14.84 -16.31 -21.37
CA LEU A 642 13.60 -15.72 -21.88
C LEU A 642 13.03 -16.57 -23.01
N PHE A 643 13.78 -16.69 -24.11
CA PHE A 643 13.40 -17.36 -25.34
C PHE A 643 14.65 -17.69 -26.18
N GLY A 644 14.48 -18.47 -27.25
CA GLY A 644 15.46 -18.54 -28.34
C GLY A 644 15.16 -17.43 -29.35
N ASP A 645 16.20 -16.82 -29.91
CA ASP A 645 16.06 -15.90 -31.05
C ASP A 645 15.84 -16.66 -32.37
N ASP A 646 15.71 -15.93 -33.48
CA ASP A 646 15.44 -16.51 -34.81
C ASP A 646 16.55 -17.45 -35.31
N GLU A 647 17.75 -17.34 -34.75
CA GLU A 647 18.89 -18.23 -35.03
C GLU A 647 18.98 -19.41 -34.03
N GLY A 648 18.01 -19.54 -33.13
CA GLY A 648 17.95 -20.59 -32.11
C GLY A 648 18.90 -20.37 -30.93
N ARG A 649 19.46 -19.16 -30.76
CA ARG A 649 20.38 -18.84 -29.67
C ARG A 649 19.59 -18.44 -28.43
N ASP A 650 20.04 -18.93 -27.28
CA ASP A 650 19.38 -18.60 -26.00
C ASP A 650 19.63 -17.13 -25.61
N VAL A 651 18.54 -16.38 -25.52
CA VAL A 651 18.52 -15.01 -24.98
C VAL A 651 18.17 -15.08 -23.49
N MET A 652 19.04 -14.51 -22.66
CA MET A 652 18.89 -14.54 -21.21
C MET A 652 19.08 -13.17 -20.57
N VAL A 653 18.39 -12.93 -19.46
CA VAL A 653 18.68 -11.83 -18.56
C VAL A 653 19.67 -12.28 -17.51
N ARG A 654 20.78 -11.55 -17.38
CA ARG A 654 21.78 -11.73 -16.33
C ARG A 654 21.57 -10.70 -15.23
N VAL A 655 21.45 -11.14 -13.98
CA VAL A 655 21.40 -10.25 -12.81
C VAL A 655 22.81 -10.04 -12.26
N GLY A 656 23.47 -8.98 -12.74
CA GLY A 656 24.83 -8.63 -12.35
C GLY A 656 24.92 -7.66 -11.17
N ARG A 657 26.14 -7.42 -10.71
CA ARG A 657 26.44 -6.44 -9.63
C ARG A 657 25.93 -5.02 -9.93
N TYR A 658 25.89 -4.64 -11.20
CA TYR A 658 25.52 -3.29 -11.64
C TYR A 658 24.06 -3.16 -12.10
N GLY A 659 23.32 -4.27 -12.13
CA GLY A 659 21.94 -4.33 -12.61
C GLY A 659 21.70 -5.49 -13.58
N PRO A 660 20.45 -5.65 -14.02
CA PRO A 660 20.08 -6.62 -15.03
C PRO A 660 20.57 -6.19 -16.42
N TYR A 661 21.00 -7.14 -17.24
CA TYR A 661 21.38 -6.93 -18.64
C TYR A 661 21.02 -8.17 -19.47
N LEU A 662 20.74 -7.99 -20.76
CA LEU A 662 20.59 -9.08 -21.72
C LEU A 662 21.93 -9.65 -22.13
N GLU A 663 21.99 -10.95 -22.33
CA GLU A 663 23.13 -11.67 -22.87
C GLU A 663 22.67 -12.77 -23.83
N ARG A 664 23.38 -12.93 -24.95
CA ARG A 664 23.34 -14.13 -25.79
C ARG A 664 24.74 -14.52 -26.24
N MET A 665 24.92 -15.78 -26.62
CA MET A 665 26.18 -16.26 -27.21
C MET A 665 26.07 -16.21 -28.73
N VAL A 666 27.03 -15.55 -29.40
CA VAL A 666 27.05 -15.35 -30.85
C VAL A 666 28.36 -15.89 -31.40
N THR A 667 28.27 -16.69 -32.46
CA THR A 667 29.44 -17.17 -33.22
C THR A 667 29.69 -16.22 -34.37
N ASP A 668 30.96 -15.98 -34.68
CA ASP A 668 31.35 -15.16 -35.83
C ASP A 668 30.94 -15.87 -37.13
N PRO A 669 30.06 -15.30 -37.98
CA PRO A 669 29.67 -15.89 -39.25
C PRO A 669 30.86 -16.10 -40.19
N ASP A 670 31.87 -15.23 -40.11
CA ASP A 670 33.07 -15.27 -40.94
C ASP A 670 34.12 -16.26 -40.38
N ASN A 671 33.93 -16.75 -39.15
CA ASN A 671 34.77 -17.75 -38.51
C ASN A 671 33.95 -18.71 -37.61
N PRO A 672 33.23 -19.67 -38.21
CA PRO A 672 32.32 -20.56 -37.47
C PRO A 672 33.03 -21.52 -36.49
N ASP A 673 34.35 -21.71 -36.63
CA ASP A 673 35.17 -22.52 -35.71
C ASP A 673 35.63 -21.73 -34.47
N ALA A 674 35.37 -20.42 -34.41
CA ALA A 674 35.71 -19.59 -33.25
C ALA A 674 34.82 -19.89 -32.03
N GLU A 675 35.37 -19.75 -30.82
CA GLU A 675 34.57 -19.86 -29.60
C GLU A 675 33.46 -18.80 -29.59
N PRO A 676 32.21 -19.17 -29.24
CA PRO A 676 31.10 -18.23 -29.16
C PRO A 676 31.42 -17.06 -28.24
N THR A 677 31.17 -15.84 -28.70
CA THR A 677 31.38 -14.61 -27.94
C THR A 677 30.09 -14.15 -27.28
N SER A 678 30.23 -13.41 -26.18
CA SER A 678 29.08 -12.90 -25.42
C SER A 678 28.65 -11.54 -25.95
N GLN A 679 27.51 -11.47 -26.62
CA GLN A 679 26.85 -10.20 -26.95
C GLN A 679 25.97 -9.79 -25.77
N ARG A 680 26.04 -8.51 -25.36
CA ARG A 680 25.28 -7.99 -24.21
C ARG A 680 24.54 -6.70 -24.55
N ALA A 681 23.46 -6.43 -23.85
CA ALA A 681 22.76 -5.15 -23.88
C ALA A 681 22.24 -4.78 -22.49
N ASN A 682 22.33 -3.51 -22.09
CA ASN A 682 21.79 -3.07 -20.80
C ASN A 682 20.26 -3.08 -20.84
N LEU A 683 19.62 -3.41 -19.72
CA LEU A 683 18.18 -3.32 -19.58
C LEU A 683 17.78 -2.02 -18.87
N PRO A 684 16.76 -1.29 -19.37
CA PRO A 684 16.16 -0.18 -18.64
C PRO A 684 15.55 -0.63 -17.31
N ASP A 685 15.66 0.19 -16.27
CA ASP A 685 15.13 -0.11 -14.93
C ASP A 685 13.58 -0.14 -14.87
N ASP A 686 12.89 0.46 -15.85
CA ASP A 686 11.43 0.59 -15.91
C ASP A 686 10.75 -0.32 -16.94
N LEU A 687 11.53 -1.14 -17.66
CA LEU A 687 11.02 -2.14 -18.59
C LEU A 687 10.48 -3.37 -17.82
N PRO A 688 9.17 -3.66 -17.88
CA PRO A 688 8.58 -4.84 -17.27
C PRO A 688 9.07 -6.12 -17.96
N PRO A 689 9.16 -7.24 -17.22
CA PRO A 689 9.60 -8.50 -17.78
C PRO A 689 8.80 -9.03 -18.98
N ASP A 690 7.47 -8.85 -19.02
CA ASP A 690 6.64 -9.28 -20.15
C ASP A 690 6.75 -8.41 -21.41
N GLU A 691 7.18 -7.15 -21.27
CA GLU A 691 7.42 -6.23 -22.37
C GLU A 691 8.79 -6.46 -23.03
N LEU A 692 9.64 -7.32 -22.45
CA LEU A 692 10.92 -7.75 -23.05
C LEU A 692 10.69 -8.86 -24.07
N THR A 693 10.12 -8.50 -25.22
CA THR A 693 9.84 -9.40 -26.34
C THR A 693 11.10 -9.66 -27.20
N PRO A 694 11.08 -10.65 -28.12
CA PRO A 694 12.18 -10.86 -29.07
C PRO A 694 12.55 -9.60 -29.85
N GLU A 695 11.55 -8.84 -30.31
CA GLU A 695 11.75 -7.60 -31.07
C GLU A 695 12.44 -6.53 -30.23
N VAL A 696 12.05 -6.40 -28.95
CA VAL A 696 12.69 -5.47 -28.02
C VAL A 696 14.12 -5.93 -27.70
N ALA A 697 14.35 -7.23 -27.52
CA ALA A 697 15.68 -7.78 -27.27
C ALA A 697 16.63 -7.54 -28.44
N GLU A 698 16.20 -7.77 -29.68
CA GLU A 698 17.02 -7.49 -30.87
C GLU A 698 17.32 -6.01 -31.02
N LYS A 699 16.34 -5.14 -30.77
CA LYS A 699 16.56 -3.69 -30.73
C LYS A 699 17.65 -3.34 -29.72
N LEU A 700 17.61 -3.91 -28.52
CA LEU A 700 18.61 -3.68 -27.49
C LEU A 700 19.99 -4.24 -27.88
N PHE A 701 20.08 -5.42 -28.49
CA PHE A 701 21.35 -5.99 -28.97
C PHE A 701 21.96 -5.22 -30.15
N SER A 702 21.12 -4.65 -31.02
CA SER A 702 21.55 -3.81 -32.14
C SER A 702 22.10 -2.45 -31.70
N THR A 703 21.85 -2.05 -30.46
CA THR A 703 22.35 -0.80 -29.91
C THR A 703 23.85 -0.93 -29.61
N PRO A 704 24.74 -0.18 -30.29
CA PRO A 704 26.18 -0.34 -30.11
C PRO A 704 26.62 -0.02 -28.68
N GLN A 705 27.35 -0.93 -28.02
CA GLN A 705 27.90 -0.68 -26.68
C GLN A 705 28.92 0.45 -26.66
N GLU A 706 29.66 0.63 -27.76
CA GLU A 706 30.61 1.72 -27.97
C GLU A 706 29.91 3.07 -28.20
N GLY A 707 28.60 3.05 -28.48
CA GLY A 707 27.80 4.22 -28.78
C GLY A 707 28.04 4.76 -30.18
N ARG A 708 27.38 5.87 -30.51
CA ARG A 708 27.63 6.64 -31.73
C ARG A 708 28.62 7.75 -31.43
N THR A 709 29.74 7.81 -32.15
CA THR A 709 30.69 8.93 -32.07
C THR A 709 30.03 10.21 -32.56
N LEU A 710 30.11 11.25 -31.74
CA LEU A 710 29.62 12.60 -32.04
C LEU A 710 30.75 13.52 -32.56
N GLY A 711 32.00 13.19 -32.24
CA GLY A 711 33.21 13.94 -32.63
C GLY A 711 34.13 14.20 -31.42
N ASN A 712 35.15 15.03 -31.58
CA ASN A 712 36.12 15.36 -30.52
C ASN A 712 35.76 16.69 -29.85
N ASP A 713 35.83 16.75 -28.52
CA ASP A 713 35.67 17.99 -27.73
C ASP A 713 36.83 18.95 -28.06
N PRO A 714 36.57 20.14 -28.64
CA PRO A 714 37.62 21.10 -29.00
C PRO A 714 38.45 21.60 -27.81
N GLY A 715 37.94 21.51 -26.58
CA GLY A 715 38.62 21.99 -25.38
C GLY A 715 39.71 21.06 -24.85
N ASN A 716 39.57 19.74 -25.05
CA ASN A 716 40.49 18.74 -24.50
C ASN A 716 40.93 17.66 -25.51
N GLY A 717 40.35 17.63 -26.71
CA GLY A 717 40.63 16.66 -27.77
C GLY A 717 40.02 15.27 -27.57
N HIS A 718 39.30 15.02 -26.48
CA HIS A 718 38.70 13.72 -26.17
C HIS A 718 37.53 13.43 -27.11
N GLU A 719 37.41 12.18 -27.54
CA GLU A 719 36.27 11.73 -28.33
C GLU A 719 35.01 11.66 -27.47
N ILE A 720 33.90 12.20 -27.97
CA ILE A 720 32.59 12.19 -27.32
C ILE A 720 31.68 11.19 -28.03
N VAL A 721 31.06 10.31 -27.25
CA VAL A 721 30.14 9.28 -27.74
C VAL A 721 28.80 9.39 -27.03
N VAL A 722 27.71 9.09 -27.74
CA VAL A 722 26.40 8.84 -27.14
C VAL A 722 26.18 7.34 -26.98
N LYS A 723 25.88 6.90 -25.76
CA LYS A 723 25.68 5.51 -25.37
C LYS A 723 24.32 5.31 -24.72
N GLU A 724 23.88 4.06 -24.67
CA GLU A 724 22.68 3.65 -23.94
C GLU A 724 23.05 2.94 -22.64
N GLY A 725 22.66 3.53 -21.52
CA GLY A 725 22.99 3.05 -20.18
C GLY A 725 21.75 2.63 -19.39
N ARG A 726 21.98 2.09 -18.20
CA ARG A 726 20.93 1.65 -17.27
C ARG A 726 19.83 2.70 -16.99
N PHE A 727 20.21 3.98 -16.98
CA PHE A 727 19.31 5.09 -16.65
C PHE A 727 18.77 5.81 -17.89
N GLY A 728 18.94 5.22 -19.08
CA GLY A 728 18.63 5.83 -20.37
C GLY A 728 19.88 6.29 -21.12
N PRO A 729 19.70 6.95 -22.27
CA PRO A 729 20.80 7.40 -23.10
C PRO A 729 21.60 8.52 -22.45
N TYR A 730 22.91 8.51 -22.66
CA TYR A 730 23.85 9.47 -22.09
C TYR A 730 25.03 9.72 -23.03
N VAL A 731 25.64 10.89 -22.91
CA VAL A 731 26.91 11.22 -23.55
C VAL A 731 28.06 11.02 -22.58
N THR A 732 29.20 10.57 -23.08
CA THR A 732 30.43 10.42 -22.31
C THR A 732 31.63 10.74 -23.17
N GLU A 733 32.69 11.24 -22.54
CA GLU A 733 34.00 11.32 -23.20
C GLU A 733 34.75 9.98 -23.09
N ILE A 734 35.60 9.69 -24.06
CA ILE A 734 36.56 8.60 -24.07
C ILE A 734 37.91 9.19 -23.66
N LEU A 735 38.46 8.69 -22.56
CA LEU A 735 39.79 9.07 -22.10
C LEU A 735 40.85 8.25 -22.85
N PRO A 736 41.96 8.85 -23.32
CA PRO A 736 43.03 8.11 -23.96
C PRO A 736 43.69 7.12 -22.99
N GLU A 737 43.85 5.85 -23.39
CA GLU A 737 44.58 4.86 -22.59
C GLU A 737 46.08 5.20 -22.58
N THR A 738 46.68 5.39 -21.41
CA THR A 738 48.15 5.53 -21.30
C THR A 738 48.82 4.15 -21.27
N GLU A 739 50.11 4.05 -21.63
CA GLU A 739 50.84 2.77 -21.57
C GLU A 739 50.88 2.17 -20.13
N GLU A 740 50.71 3.01 -19.09
CA GLU A 740 50.55 2.56 -17.69
C GLU A 740 49.18 1.90 -17.43
N ASP A 741 48.13 2.28 -18.15
CA ASP A 741 46.78 1.70 -18.02
C ASP A 741 46.68 0.30 -18.64
N GLN A 742 47.45 0.02 -19.69
CA GLN A 742 47.49 -1.29 -20.33
C GLN A 742 48.18 -2.35 -19.46
N ALA A 743 49.20 -1.98 -18.69
CA ALA A 743 49.85 -2.86 -17.71
C ALA A 743 49.01 -3.05 -16.43
N ALA A 744 48.14 -2.09 -16.08
CA ALA A 744 47.33 -2.08 -14.86
C ALA A 744 45.98 -2.81 -14.98
N LYS A 745 45.55 -3.25 -16.18
CA LYS A 745 44.33 -4.06 -16.41
C LYS A 745 44.26 -5.36 -15.57
N LYS A 746 45.36 -5.77 -14.91
CA LYS A 746 45.41 -6.90 -13.96
C LYS A 746 45.13 -6.58 -12.49
N ASN A 747 45.02 -5.32 -12.05
CA ASN A 747 44.67 -5.00 -10.66
C ASN A 747 43.87 -3.68 -10.54
N ALA A 748 42.61 -3.78 -10.11
CA ALA A 748 41.69 -2.66 -9.95
C ALA A 748 42.17 -1.61 -8.93
N LYS A 749 42.46 -0.38 -9.36
CA LYS A 749 42.64 0.78 -8.47
C LYS A 749 41.55 1.84 -8.63
N LYS A 750 41.16 2.40 -7.48
CA LYS A 750 40.11 3.40 -7.24
C LYS A 750 40.44 4.86 -7.66
N ASN A 751 41.56 5.11 -8.35
CA ASN A 751 42.09 6.47 -8.57
C ASN A 751 42.30 6.89 -10.05
N ALA A 752 41.79 6.14 -11.03
CA ALA A 752 41.79 6.62 -12.42
C ALA A 752 40.81 7.81 -12.59
N PRO A 753 41.14 8.81 -13.41
CA PRO A 753 40.21 9.89 -13.75
C PRO A 753 38.94 9.29 -14.37
N LYS A 754 37.77 9.68 -13.88
CA LYS A 754 36.49 9.21 -14.41
C LYS A 754 36.10 10.06 -15.60
N PRO A 755 35.62 9.46 -16.71
CA PRO A 755 35.13 10.23 -17.85
C PRO A 755 33.95 11.11 -17.42
N ARG A 756 33.88 12.33 -17.93
CA ARG A 756 32.67 13.16 -17.80
C ARG A 756 31.51 12.48 -18.52
N THR A 757 30.34 12.51 -17.88
CA THR A 757 29.11 11.90 -18.37
C THR A 757 27.94 12.86 -18.21
N GLY A 758 27.00 12.86 -19.16
CA GLY A 758 25.77 13.65 -19.10
C GLY A 758 24.59 12.87 -19.68
N SER A 759 23.51 12.71 -18.92
CA SER A 759 22.28 12.07 -19.43
C SER A 759 21.62 12.95 -20.48
N LEU A 760 21.07 12.34 -21.54
CA LEU A 760 20.23 13.07 -22.49
C LEU A 760 18.97 13.59 -21.79
N LEU A 761 18.47 14.73 -22.30
CA LEU A 761 17.20 15.29 -21.89
C LEU A 761 16.04 14.47 -22.45
N LYS A 762 14.84 14.60 -21.87
CA LYS A 762 13.67 13.83 -22.32
C LYS A 762 13.27 14.15 -23.77
N SER A 763 13.59 15.35 -24.25
CA SER A 763 13.35 15.80 -25.63
C SER A 763 14.40 15.35 -26.64
N MET A 764 15.53 14.78 -26.20
CA MET A 764 16.65 14.42 -27.07
C MET A 764 16.60 12.96 -27.49
N ASP A 765 16.92 12.70 -28.76
CA ASP A 765 17.02 11.35 -29.33
C ASP A 765 18.51 11.00 -29.55
N PRO A 766 18.97 9.81 -29.11
CA PRO A 766 20.35 9.35 -29.33
C PRO A 766 20.80 9.36 -30.80
N ALA A 767 19.87 9.14 -31.73
CA ALA A 767 20.14 9.13 -33.16
C ALA A 767 20.38 10.54 -33.74
N THR A 768 19.80 11.58 -33.13
CA THR A 768 19.85 12.96 -33.66
C THR A 768 20.72 13.91 -32.83
N VAL A 769 21.10 13.54 -31.61
CA VAL A 769 21.92 14.39 -30.73
C VAL A 769 23.23 14.80 -31.42
N THR A 770 23.64 16.05 -31.26
CA THR A 770 24.84 16.61 -31.87
C THR A 770 25.99 16.71 -30.87
N LEU A 771 27.23 16.92 -31.35
CA LEU A 771 28.38 17.21 -30.50
C LEU A 771 28.15 18.45 -29.62
N GLU A 772 27.49 19.48 -30.16
CA GLU A 772 27.20 20.72 -29.43
C GLU A 772 26.27 20.45 -28.24
N ASP A 773 25.22 19.67 -28.45
CA ASP A 773 24.30 19.26 -27.39
C ASP A 773 25.02 18.41 -26.34
N ALA A 774 25.89 17.50 -26.78
CA ALA A 774 26.67 16.66 -25.88
C ALA A 774 27.60 17.48 -24.98
N LEU A 775 28.30 18.47 -25.53
CA LEU A 775 29.17 19.36 -24.75
C LEU A 775 28.38 20.20 -23.74
N LYS A 776 27.16 20.65 -24.08
CA LYS A 776 26.26 21.30 -23.13
C LYS A 776 25.90 20.35 -21.98
N LEU A 777 25.56 19.09 -22.27
CA LEU A 777 25.27 18.09 -21.23
C LEU A 777 26.47 17.77 -20.35
N LEU A 778 27.66 17.64 -20.93
CA LEU A 778 28.92 17.37 -20.20
C LEU A 778 29.39 18.54 -19.33
N SER A 779 28.86 19.74 -19.56
CA SER A 779 29.10 20.91 -18.70
C SER A 779 28.25 20.91 -17.42
N LEU A 780 27.33 19.95 -17.26
CA LEU A 780 26.51 19.80 -16.06
C LEU A 780 27.25 18.98 -14.98
N PRO A 781 27.16 19.36 -13.70
CA PRO A 781 26.39 20.47 -13.14
C PRO A 781 26.97 21.87 -13.47
N ARG A 782 26.13 22.78 -13.98
CA ARG A 782 26.52 24.16 -14.30
C ARG A 782 26.47 25.02 -13.05
N VAL A 783 27.56 25.71 -12.72
CA VAL A 783 27.57 26.71 -11.64
C VAL A 783 26.82 27.95 -12.10
N VAL A 784 25.71 28.27 -11.44
CA VAL A 784 24.89 29.47 -11.71
C VAL A 784 25.48 30.70 -11.03
N GLY A 785 26.11 30.50 -9.87
CA GLY A 785 26.80 31.52 -9.09
C GLY A 785 26.84 31.18 -7.60
N THR A 786 27.44 32.06 -6.81
CA THR A 786 27.53 31.91 -5.35
C THR A 786 26.47 32.75 -4.68
N ASP A 787 25.70 32.17 -3.75
CA ASP A 787 24.72 32.93 -2.96
C ASP A 787 25.46 33.96 -2.07
N PRO A 788 25.25 35.27 -2.26
CA PRO A 788 25.93 36.30 -1.48
C PRO A 788 25.63 36.22 0.03
N ALA A 789 24.51 35.62 0.43
CA ALA A 789 24.09 35.54 1.83
C ALA A 789 24.71 34.35 2.59
N SER A 790 24.86 33.19 1.92
CA SER A 790 25.40 31.98 2.55
C SER A 790 26.82 31.62 2.14
N GLY A 791 27.33 32.20 1.04
CA GLY A 791 28.59 31.81 0.42
C GLY A 791 28.55 30.41 -0.24
N GLU A 792 27.39 29.77 -0.32
CA GLU A 792 27.23 28.45 -0.94
C GLU A 792 27.05 28.58 -2.46
N GLU A 793 27.70 27.68 -3.19
CA GLU A 793 27.57 27.57 -4.64
C GLU A 793 26.18 27.02 -5.03
N ILE A 794 25.56 27.66 -6.01
CA ILE A 794 24.31 27.22 -6.63
C ILE A 794 24.63 26.54 -7.95
N THR A 795 24.30 25.26 -8.08
CA THR A 795 24.45 24.51 -9.33
C THR A 795 23.11 24.15 -9.95
N ALA A 796 23.02 24.22 -11.28
CA ALA A 796 21.91 23.73 -12.08
C ALA A 796 22.28 22.36 -12.69
N GLN A 797 21.38 21.40 -12.57
CA GLN A 797 21.60 20.04 -13.05
C GLN A 797 20.28 19.33 -13.36
N ASN A 798 20.34 18.29 -14.19
CA ASN A 798 19.21 17.38 -14.40
C ASN A 798 19.36 16.14 -13.50
N GLY A 799 18.25 15.63 -12.97
CA GLY A 799 18.23 14.40 -12.19
C GLY A 799 17.03 13.54 -12.52
N ARG A 800 16.87 12.41 -11.80
CA ARG A 800 15.77 11.45 -12.02
C ARG A 800 14.36 12.08 -12.07
N TYR A 801 14.16 13.20 -11.38
CA TYR A 801 12.87 13.88 -11.28
C TYR A 801 12.78 15.17 -12.13
N GLY A 802 13.69 15.33 -13.09
CA GLY A 802 13.77 16.52 -13.95
C GLY A 802 14.75 17.58 -13.45
N PRO A 803 14.72 18.78 -14.06
CA PRO A 803 15.70 19.84 -13.89
C PRO A 803 15.58 20.49 -12.50
N TYR A 804 16.71 20.78 -11.85
CA TYR A 804 16.71 21.42 -10.53
C TYR A 804 17.97 22.23 -10.23
N LEU A 805 17.83 23.19 -9.32
CA LEU A 805 18.91 23.92 -8.67
C LEU A 805 19.27 23.25 -7.35
N LYS A 806 20.55 23.24 -7.00
CA LYS A 806 21.08 22.77 -5.72
C LYS A 806 21.95 23.83 -5.07
N LYS A 807 21.70 24.12 -3.79
CA LYS A 807 22.50 25.00 -2.94
C LYS A 807 22.79 24.27 -1.63
N GLY A 808 24.01 23.74 -1.51
CA GLY A 808 24.39 22.86 -0.40
C GLY A 808 23.49 21.62 -0.27
N THR A 809 22.61 21.61 0.73
CA THR A 809 21.61 20.55 0.96
C THR A 809 20.18 20.94 0.55
N ASP A 810 19.94 22.19 0.17
CA ASP A 810 18.65 22.63 -0.34
C ASP A 810 18.57 22.46 -1.86
N SER A 811 17.39 22.11 -2.35
CA SER A 811 17.13 21.95 -3.78
C SER A 811 15.78 22.57 -4.17
N ARG A 812 15.71 23.09 -5.39
CA ARG A 812 14.51 23.69 -5.99
C ARG A 812 14.35 23.17 -7.41
N SER A 813 13.18 22.64 -7.74
CA SER A 813 12.88 22.18 -9.11
C SER A 813 12.74 23.37 -10.07
N LEU A 814 13.20 23.19 -11.30
CA LEU A 814 12.95 24.09 -12.42
C LEU A 814 11.74 23.57 -13.21
N ALA A 815 11.14 24.43 -14.04
CA ALA A 815 9.92 24.11 -14.77
C ALA A 815 10.20 23.36 -16.08
N THR A 816 11.30 23.70 -16.76
CA THR A 816 11.69 23.13 -18.06
C THR A 816 13.16 22.77 -18.08
N GLU A 817 13.55 21.84 -18.95
CA GLU A 817 14.95 21.39 -19.05
C GLU A 817 15.87 22.51 -19.57
N ASP A 818 15.36 23.39 -20.44
CA ASP A 818 16.11 24.56 -20.95
C ASP A 818 16.56 25.52 -19.83
N GLN A 819 15.78 25.63 -18.76
CA GLN A 819 16.11 26.49 -17.62
C GLN A 819 17.40 26.07 -16.94
N ILE A 820 17.87 24.82 -17.09
CA ILE A 820 19.16 24.40 -16.53
C ILE A 820 20.29 25.27 -17.10
N PHE A 821 20.20 25.60 -18.39
CA PHE A 821 21.24 26.35 -19.12
C PHE A 821 21.03 27.86 -19.06
N THR A 822 19.80 28.33 -18.90
CA THR A 822 19.47 29.76 -19.00
C THR A 822 19.26 30.46 -17.65
N VAL A 823 18.95 29.71 -16.57
CA VAL A 823 18.64 30.31 -15.27
C VAL A 823 19.78 31.19 -14.75
N THR A 824 19.44 32.39 -14.30
CA THR A 824 20.39 33.37 -13.76
C THR A 824 20.51 33.26 -12.24
N LEU A 825 21.57 33.86 -11.67
CA LEU A 825 21.75 33.91 -10.21
C LEU A 825 20.58 34.60 -9.51
N ASP A 826 20.06 35.69 -10.07
CA ASP A 826 18.94 36.44 -9.50
C ASP A 826 17.64 35.62 -9.47
N GLU A 827 17.36 34.89 -10.55
CA GLU A 827 16.21 33.98 -10.61
C GLU A 827 16.35 32.81 -9.64
N ALA A 828 17.56 32.25 -9.52
CA ALA A 828 17.86 31.20 -8.55
C ALA A 828 17.66 31.70 -7.11
N LEU A 829 18.15 32.90 -6.78
CA LEU A 829 17.98 33.50 -5.45
C LEU A 829 16.51 33.79 -5.15
N LYS A 830 15.73 34.27 -6.13
CA LYS A 830 14.29 34.46 -6.01
C LYS A 830 13.57 33.13 -5.70
N LEU A 831 13.93 32.06 -6.39
CA LEU A 831 13.37 30.73 -6.17
C LEU A 831 13.75 30.14 -4.79
N TYR A 832 14.94 30.46 -4.27
CA TYR A 832 15.35 30.07 -2.93
C TYR A 832 14.71 30.91 -1.82
N ALA A 833 14.35 32.16 -2.10
CA ALA A 833 13.61 33.03 -1.18
C ALA A 833 12.15 32.57 -0.98
N GLU A 834 11.59 31.84 -1.94
CA GLU A 834 10.27 31.23 -1.78
C GLU A 834 10.28 30.07 -0.75
N PRO A 835 9.18 29.91 0.02
CA PRO A 835 9.04 28.78 0.93
C PRO A 835 9.18 27.46 0.19
N LYS A 836 10.01 26.54 0.70
CA LYS A 836 10.24 25.22 0.10
C LYS A 836 8.93 24.46 -0.10
N ARG A 837 8.46 24.40 -1.34
CA ARG A 837 7.28 23.60 -1.74
C ARG A 837 7.71 22.14 -1.88
N ARG A 838 7.17 21.26 -1.03
CA ARG A 838 7.47 19.81 -1.08
C ARG A 838 6.71 19.16 -2.24
N GLY A 839 7.41 18.90 -3.34
CA GLY A 839 7.02 17.94 -4.39
C GLY A 839 5.84 18.35 -5.29
N ARG A 840 6.04 18.17 -6.60
CA ARG A 840 5.01 18.11 -7.67
C ARG A 840 3.92 19.21 -7.62
N GLN A 841 4.30 20.45 -7.35
CA GLN A 841 3.53 21.60 -7.84
C GLN A 841 4.28 22.13 -9.06
N ALA A 842 3.90 21.63 -10.22
CA ALA A 842 4.21 22.31 -11.47
C ALA A 842 3.72 23.77 -11.39
N ALA A 843 4.37 24.67 -12.13
CA ALA A 843 3.79 25.97 -12.44
C ALA A 843 2.34 25.78 -12.91
N ALA A 844 1.44 26.67 -12.51
CA ALA A 844 0.00 26.53 -12.73
C ALA A 844 -0.30 26.15 -14.20
N ALA A 845 -1.02 25.04 -14.40
CA ALA A 845 -1.47 24.62 -15.72
C ALA A 845 -2.27 25.75 -16.40
N ALA A 846 -2.17 25.82 -17.73
CA ALA A 846 -2.96 26.73 -18.54
C ALA A 846 -4.47 26.51 -18.29
N PRO A 847 -5.31 27.56 -18.39
CA PRO A 847 -6.76 27.43 -18.28
C PRO A 847 -7.30 26.37 -19.24
N LEU A 848 -8.18 25.48 -18.75
CA LEU A 848 -8.99 24.58 -19.57
C LEU A 848 -10.03 25.36 -20.39
N ARG A 849 -10.55 26.45 -19.82
CA ARG A 849 -11.48 27.37 -20.51
C ARG A 849 -11.49 28.73 -19.82
N GLU A 850 -11.57 29.80 -20.59
CA GLU A 850 -11.88 31.13 -20.08
C GLU A 850 -13.40 31.35 -20.04
N LEU A 851 -13.88 32.03 -19.00
CA LEU A 851 -15.28 32.37 -18.78
C LEU A 851 -15.41 33.89 -18.64
N GLY A 852 -16.65 34.38 -18.57
CA GLY A 852 -16.92 35.80 -18.28
C GLY A 852 -16.45 36.24 -16.89
N ASN A 853 -16.76 37.48 -16.54
CA ASN A 853 -16.39 38.02 -15.23
C ASN A 853 -17.38 37.53 -14.15
N ASP A 854 -16.85 37.25 -12.96
CA ASP A 854 -17.67 36.86 -11.81
C ASP A 854 -18.64 37.98 -11.44
N SER A 855 -19.93 37.65 -11.37
CA SER A 855 -21.01 38.57 -10.97
C SER A 855 -20.79 39.25 -9.61
N ALA A 856 -20.03 38.63 -8.70
CA ALA A 856 -19.81 39.17 -7.35
C ALA A 856 -18.54 40.03 -7.22
N THR A 857 -17.46 39.72 -7.95
CA THR A 857 -16.16 40.41 -7.80
C THR A 857 -15.73 41.19 -9.04
N GLY A 858 -16.41 41.01 -10.18
CA GLY A 858 -16.05 41.59 -11.47
C GLY A 858 -14.74 41.06 -12.07
N LYS A 859 -14.14 40.02 -11.48
CA LYS A 859 -12.86 39.43 -11.91
C LYS A 859 -13.08 38.36 -12.99
N PRO A 860 -12.14 38.21 -13.96
CA PRO A 860 -12.26 37.19 -14.99
C PRO A 860 -12.20 35.79 -14.36
N MET A 861 -13.12 34.92 -14.75
CA MET A 861 -13.16 33.54 -14.29
C MET A 861 -12.51 32.62 -15.31
N VAL A 862 -11.79 31.61 -14.82
CA VAL A 862 -11.21 30.55 -15.66
C VAL A 862 -11.42 29.19 -15.04
N ILE A 863 -11.57 28.16 -15.87
CA ILE A 863 -11.61 26.75 -15.46
C ILE A 863 -10.18 26.22 -15.57
N LYS A 864 -9.71 25.49 -14.56
CA LYS A 864 -8.39 24.84 -14.55
C LYS A 864 -8.51 23.39 -14.11
N ASP A 865 -7.57 22.56 -14.54
CA ASP A 865 -7.48 21.19 -14.07
C ASP A 865 -6.75 21.12 -12.72
N GLY A 866 -7.27 20.31 -11.81
CA GLY A 866 -6.81 20.22 -10.44
C GLY A 866 -6.74 18.77 -9.95
N ARG A 867 -5.99 18.55 -8.86
CA ARG A 867 -5.82 17.23 -8.22
C ARG A 867 -7.15 16.52 -7.89
N PHE A 868 -8.25 17.25 -7.80
CA PHE A 868 -9.58 16.75 -7.44
C PHE A 868 -10.61 16.88 -8.58
N GLY A 869 -10.12 17.05 -9.82
CA GLY A 869 -10.92 17.35 -11.00
C GLY A 869 -10.92 18.85 -11.35
N PRO A 870 -11.60 19.23 -12.46
CA PRO A 870 -11.68 20.62 -12.92
C PRO A 870 -12.30 21.54 -11.86
N TYR A 871 -11.85 22.79 -11.82
CA TYR A 871 -12.36 23.81 -10.90
C TYR A 871 -12.40 25.19 -11.55
N VAL A 872 -13.36 26.03 -11.14
CA VAL A 872 -13.46 27.44 -11.51
C VAL A 872 -12.61 28.27 -10.54
N THR A 873 -11.91 29.28 -11.06
CA THR A 873 -11.17 30.26 -10.26
C THR A 873 -11.29 31.67 -10.82
N ASP A 874 -11.40 32.67 -9.95
CA ASP A 874 -11.29 34.11 -10.26
C ASP A 874 -9.88 34.67 -9.93
N GLY A 875 -8.92 33.78 -9.69
CA GLY A 875 -7.57 34.12 -9.25
C GLY A 875 -7.38 34.17 -7.72
N GLU A 876 -8.46 34.30 -6.94
CA GLU A 876 -8.41 34.35 -5.47
C GLU A 876 -9.18 33.20 -4.80
N THR A 877 -10.32 32.85 -5.36
CA THR A 877 -11.23 31.80 -4.87
C THR A 877 -11.24 30.65 -5.86
N ASN A 878 -11.07 29.42 -5.36
CA ASN A 878 -11.10 28.20 -6.19
C ASN A 878 -12.28 27.31 -5.77
N ALA A 879 -13.19 27.04 -6.71
CA ALA A 879 -14.38 26.21 -6.51
C ALA A 879 -14.39 25.02 -7.49
N SER A 880 -14.31 23.80 -6.97
CA SER A 880 -14.39 22.58 -7.78
C SER A 880 -15.74 22.47 -8.50
N LEU A 881 -15.73 21.95 -9.73
CA LEU A 881 -16.95 21.57 -10.45
C LEU A 881 -17.65 20.44 -9.67
N ARG A 882 -18.99 20.45 -9.63
CA ARG A 882 -19.80 19.41 -8.96
C ARG A 882 -20.16 18.30 -9.96
N LYS A 883 -20.67 17.18 -9.44
CA LYS A 883 -21.15 16.06 -10.27
C LYS A 883 -22.29 16.56 -11.17
N GLY A 884 -22.05 16.62 -12.49
CA GLY A 884 -22.97 17.15 -13.50
C GLY A 884 -22.55 18.48 -14.13
N ASP A 885 -21.54 19.18 -13.59
CA ASP A 885 -20.93 20.34 -14.26
C ASP A 885 -19.83 19.82 -15.20
N GLU A 886 -19.94 20.06 -16.52
CA GLU A 886 -18.89 19.74 -17.51
C GLU A 886 -18.15 21.02 -17.96
N VAL A 887 -16.86 20.87 -18.27
CA VAL A 887 -15.98 22.00 -18.65
C VAL A 887 -16.48 22.71 -19.91
N GLU A 888 -17.11 21.98 -20.83
CA GLU A 888 -17.57 22.48 -22.13
C GLU A 888 -18.96 23.15 -22.05
N SER A 889 -19.79 22.83 -21.06
CA SER A 889 -21.19 23.29 -20.99
C SER A 889 -21.52 24.22 -19.81
N ILE A 890 -20.59 24.40 -18.86
CA ILE A 890 -20.80 25.29 -17.71
C ILE A 890 -21.00 26.75 -18.14
N THR A 891 -21.96 27.44 -17.54
CA THR A 891 -22.27 28.86 -17.82
C THR A 891 -21.57 29.80 -16.84
N ASP A 892 -21.39 31.07 -17.23
CA ASP A 892 -20.77 32.09 -16.36
C ASP A 892 -21.54 32.30 -15.05
N ALA A 893 -22.88 32.22 -15.11
CA ALA A 893 -23.74 32.30 -13.93
C ALA A 893 -23.48 31.14 -12.96
N ARG A 894 -23.37 29.92 -13.48
CA ARG A 894 -23.07 28.72 -12.68
C ARG A 894 -21.66 28.76 -12.08
N ALA A 895 -20.69 29.24 -12.84
CA ALA A 895 -19.31 29.42 -12.38
C ALA A 895 -19.21 30.46 -11.25
N SER A 896 -19.93 31.58 -11.38
CA SER A 896 -20.04 32.62 -10.34
C SER A 896 -20.69 32.10 -9.06
N GLU A 897 -21.76 31.30 -9.19
CA GLU A 897 -22.44 30.65 -8.06
C GLU A 897 -21.49 29.74 -7.27
N LEU A 898 -20.70 28.91 -7.97
CA LEU A 898 -19.72 28.02 -7.33
C LEU A 898 -18.65 28.80 -6.55
N LEU A 899 -18.19 29.93 -7.09
CA LEU A 899 -17.24 30.81 -6.41
C LEU A 899 -17.88 31.51 -5.21
N ALA A 900 -19.11 32.00 -5.34
CA ALA A 900 -19.85 32.63 -4.23
C ALA A 900 -20.06 31.65 -3.06
N ASP A 901 -20.49 30.42 -3.35
CA ASP A 901 -20.63 29.35 -2.36
C ASP A 901 -19.30 29.04 -1.67
N ARG A 902 -18.19 29.12 -2.41
CA ARG A 902 -16.86 28.91 -1.85
C ARG A 902 -16.43 30.03 -0.92
N ARG A 903 -16.72 31.29 -1.26
CA ARG A 903 -16.43 32.46 -0.40
C ARG A 903 -17.27 32.44 0.87
N ALA A 904 -18.55 32.07 0.77
CA ALA A 904 -19.45 31.96 1.91
C ALA A 904 -18.98 30.93 2.96
N ARG A 905 -18.21 29.91 2.56
CA ARG A 905 -17.67 28.88 3.46
C ARG A 905 -16.45 29.33 4.29
N GLY A 906 -15.78 30.43 3.94
CA GLY A 906 -14.65 31.02 4.68
C GLY A 906 -13.36 30.16 4.75
N PRO A 907 -12.21 30.74 5.17
CA PRO A 907 -10.96 30.00 5.33
C PRO A 907 -10.93 29.17 6.62
N VAL A 908 -10.51 27.90 6.50
CA VAL A 908 -10.33 26.99 7.65
C VAL A 908 -9.20 27.51 8.55
N LYS A 909 -9.53 27.99 9.76
CA LYS A 909 -8.54 28.42 10.76
C LYS A 909 -7.66 27.24 11.19
N LYS A 910 -6.39 27.22 10.78
CA LYS A 910 -5.36 26.33 11.34
C LYS A 910 -5.02 26.78 12.76
N ALA A 911 -5.14 25.87 13.73
CA ALA A 911 -4.64 26.09 15.09
C ALA A 911 -3.11 26.26 15.07
N ALA A 912 -2.62 27.32 15.72
CA ALA A 912 -1.20 27.64 15.83
C ALA A 912 -0.46 26.58 16.67
N LYS A 913 0.57 25.95 16.08
CA LYS A 913 1.44 24.98 16.75
C LYS A 913 2.48 25.73 17.56
N LYS A 914 2.45 25.59 18.91
CA LYS A 914 3.51 26.07 19.81
C LYS A 914 4.86 25.44 19.41
N THR A 915 5.86 26.29 19.18
CA THR A 915 7.25 25.91 18.96
C THR A 915 7.90 25.48 20.27
N ALA A 916 8.41 24.24 20.30
CA ALA A 916 9.26 23.75 21.38
C ALA A 916 10.64 24.44 21.30
N LYS A 917 11.10 24.99 22.44
CA LYS A 917 12.45 25.54 22.62
C LYS A 917 13.49 24.45 22.36
N LYS A 918 14.43 24.75 21.46
CA LYS A 918 15.61 23.94 21.15
C LYS A 918 16.65 24.11 22.27
N ALA A 919 17.14 22.99 22.83
CA ALA A 919 18.25 22.97 23.77
C ALA A 919 19.59 23.29 23.05
N PRO A 920 20.56 23.96 23.69
CA PRO A 920 21.84 24.28 23.05
C PRO A 920 22.74 23.04 22.95
N ALA A 921 23.40 22.90 21.79
CA ALA A 921 24.37 21.85 21.51
C ALA A 921 25.69 22.05 22.27
N LYS A 922 26.22 20.94 22.81
CA LYS A 922 27.56 20.82 23.43
C LYS A 922 28.66 21.02 22.37
N LYS A 923 29.64 21.87 22.66
CA LYS A 923 30.92 21.97 21.93
C LYS A 923 32.03 21.28 22.71
N ALA A 924 32.91 20.60 21.98
CA ALA A 924 34.02 19.77 22.47
C ALA A 924 35.14 20.58 23.15
N ALA A 925 35.90 19.89 24.00
CA ALA A 925 36.99 20.41 24.81
C ALA A 925 38.32 20.54 24.05
N ALA A 926 39.08 21.60 24.33
CA ALA A 926 40.54 21.62 24.27
C ALA A 926 41.15 22.64 25.26
N LYS A 927 41.95 22.08 26.19
CA LYS A 927 43.00 22.55 27.12
C LYS A 927 43.35 24.05 27.38
N LYS A 928 43.53 24.28 28.70
CA LYS A 928 44.54 25.10 29.45
C LYS A 928 44.46 26.63 29.25
N THR A 929 44.60 27.52 30.24
CA THR A 929 45.16 27.54 31.62
C THR A 929 44.73 28.88 32.27
N THR A 930 44.67 28.95 33.61
CA THR A 930 44.90 30.12 34.53
C THR A 930 44.40 31.53 34.09
N THR A 931 43.66 32.33 34.85
CA THR A 931 43.96 32.90 36.19
C THR A 931 42.82 33.86 36.57
N ALA A 932 42.78 34.25 37.86
CA ALA A 932 41.79 35.07 38.54
C ALA A 932 41.67 36.55 38.12
N ALA A 933 40.47 37.13 38.33
CA ALA A 933 40.16 38.49 38.84
C ALA A 933 38.65 38.74 38.63
N LYS A 934 37.75 38.87 39.61
CA LYS A 934 37.60 39.84 40.72
C LYS A 934 37.09 41.22 40.27
N LYS A 935 35.84 41.52 40.69
CA LYS A 935 35.24 42.85 41.02
C LYS A 935 35.04 43.81 39.83
N THR A 936 34.05 44.69 39.76
CA THR A 936 33.36 45.52 40.77
C THR A 936 32.13 46.19 40.08
N THR A 937 30.93 46.20 40.69
CA THR A 937 30.20 47.38 41.27
C THR A 937 29.97 48.56 40.31
N THR A 938 28.77 49.12 40.13
CA THR A 938 27.99 49.97 41.09
C THR A 938 26.54 50.16 40.55
N ALA A 939 25.45 50.00 41.33
CA ALA A 939 24.74 50.96 42.21
C ALA A 939 24.19 52.21 41.47
N LYS A 940 22.89 52.59 41.49
CA LYS A 940 21.95 52.99 42.58
C LYS A 940 20.51 53.00 42.00
N ALA A 941 19.45 52.49 42.66
CA ALA A 941 18.57 53.15 43.67
C ALA A 941 17.86 54.43 43.18
N ALA A 942 16.61 54.80 43.50
CA ALA A 942 15.45 54.25 44.20
C ALA A 942 14.38 55.39 44.19
N ALA A 943 13.07 55.10 44.23
CA ALA A 943 12.08 55.92 44.97
C ALA A 943 10.71 55.23 45.10
N LYS A 944 10.14 55.35 46.30
CA LYS A 944 8.90 54.77 46.87
C LYS A 944 7.73 55.77 46.82
N LYS A 945 6.49 55.24 46.95
CA LYS A 945 5.42 55.59 47.94
C LYS A 945 4.17 54.69 47.62
N THR A 946 3.69 53.75 48.46
CA THR A 946 2.81 53.79 49.68
C THR A 946 1.47 54.52 49.47
N ALA A 947 0.26 54.10 49.90
CA ALA A 947 -0.32 53.18 50.92
C ALA A 947 -1.83 52.94 50.54
N ALA A 948 -2.56 51.82 50.75
CA ALA A 948 -3.05 51.05 51.92
C ALA A 948 -4.45 51.43 52.52
N LYS A 949 -5.26 50.37 52.78
CA LYS A 949 -6.32 50.13 53.84
C LYS A 949 -7.84 50.31 53.60
N LYS A 950 -8.60 49.19 53.74
CA LYS A 950 -9.59 48.82 54.82
C LYS A 950 -10.24 47.44 54.43
N ALA A 951 -10.10 46.34 55.20
CA ALA A 951 -10.74 45.88 56.45
C ALA A 951 -12.12 45.16 56.28
N PRO A 952 -12.30 43.91 56.78
CA PRO A 952 -13.55 43.12 56.75
C PRO A 952 -14.16 42.82 58.14
N ALA A 953 -15.46 42.48 58.19
CA ALA A 953 -16.18 41.73 59.25
C ALA A 953 -17.52 41.24 58.65
N GLU A 954 -18.04 40.04 58.90
CA GLU A 954 -18.76 39.67 60.14
C GLU A 954 -18.99 38.13 60.25
N LYS A 955 -19.30 37.61 61.45
CA LYS A 955 -19.41 36.19 61.82
C LYS A 955 -20.64 35.92 62.75
N ALA A 956 -21.46 34.91 62.42
CA ALA A 956 -22.16 33.91 63.29
C ALA A 956 -23.23 34.39 64.33
N PRO A 957 -24.12 33.54 64.95
CA PRO A 957 -23.98 32.07 65.22
C PRO A 957 -25.24 31.15 65.30
N ALA A 958 -24.97 29.82 65.48
CA ALA A 958 -25.68 28.77 66.29
C ALA A 958 -27.10 28.27 65.86
N LYS A 959 -27.63 27.04 66.14
CA LYS A 959 -27.23 25.76 66.80
C LYS A 959 -28.35 24.69 66.57
N GLN A 960 -27.94 23.41 66.42
CA GLN A 960 -28.48 22.13 66.98
C GLN A 960 -29.88 21.50 66.72
N SER A 961 -29.82 20.15 66.59
CA SER A 961 -30.79 19.05 66.88
C SER A 961 -31.77 18.66 65.75
N ALA A 962 -32.14 17.39 65.45
CA ALA A 962 -31.88 16.04 65.98
C ALA A 962 -32.34 14.95 64.98
N GLY A 963 -31.69 13.77 64.98
CA GLY A 963 -32.31 12.45 64.76
C GLY A 963 -32.53 11.99 63.30
N ARG A 964 -32.64 10.71 62.93
CA ARG A 964 -32.38 9.38 63.51
C ARG A 964 -32.67 8.38 62.36
N THR A 965 -31.77 7.44 62.06
CA THR A 965 -31.99 6.02 61.61
C THR A 965 -33.04 5.60 60.55
N THR A 966 -32.60 4.65 59.69
CA THR A 966 -33.30 3.43 59.16
C THR A 966 -34.48 3.64 58.21
N SER A 967 -34.86 2.80 57.24
CA SER A 967 -34.46 1.52 56.63
C SER A 967 -35.60 1.19 55.63
N GLU A 968 -35.34 0.46 54.54
CA GLU A 968 -36.36 -0.29 53.74
C GLU A 968 -37.50 0.55 53.12
N SER A 969 -38.25 0.20 52.08
CA SER A 969 -38.29 -0.83 51.04
C SER A 969 -39.27 -0.30 49.97
N ASP A 970 -39.34 -0.98 48.81
CA ASP A 970 -40.47 -1.02 47.86
C ASP A 970 -40.88 0.27 47.11
N ASP A 971 -40.35 0.45 45.89
CA ASP A 971 -41.04 0.14 44.61
C ASP A 971 -40.12 0.46 43.40
#